data_AF-U5BP98-F1
#
_entry.id   AF-U5BP98-F1
#
_cell.length_a   1.000
_cell.length_b   1.000
_cell.length_c   1.000
_cell.angle_alpha   90.00
_cell.angle_beta   90.00
_cell.angle_gamma   90.00
#
_symmetry.space_group_name_H-M   'P 1'
#
loop_
_entity.id
_entity.type
_entity.pdbx_description
1 polymer ?
#
loop_
_entity_poly.entity_id
_entity_poly.type
_entity_poly.pdbx_seq_one_letter_code
_entity_poly.pdbx_strand_id
1 'polypeptide(L)'
;MDLNIINNQVINELKIIDNKVQITLNVESDAASRTIIAKNRAIQAELLAISKASEASTSAVNASVSEVAAKESELIAVTKANEANTSEINSKASELIAVEKASEASTSAIEAKASELIAVTKGSESVASAIEAKSSETISVAKAAESVLSASNASVSEVNSKASETLAVSKASEATASAVAANESKIQTDLTFSNTQSLLGNFFNPEIYALNVRGMLESANFEIKLRHVQQEIDTLDYNPDLLMIPSARKDGKLYSVLPADGTGDFTVSRNGTKTVMGKNGLLVTVPANTPALEFNPDGTFKGVLVEPASTNLFIINEDFNNGYWFKSNSSIQHILKQSPFGSTFLVSKLIPNEGVTSARVFKSMPLIANTDYNFSVFVKRAGYDTVSIWFNGSSAQLDIGFKGSTYIADLTTGETNDANLKIVPFNNNWYRISITIKVLASFNCQCVFSANLKNSTSVNNVLGDGVSGIYIWGAQLEIGSVATSYIPTTTATVTRPADIITKNNVLELISKTEGSFYLETYMKLYNNLISGTILYVGDGSVNNRIILLRATTGVKDIVLIATGPTGITVIRNNINVSEGKYKFCVVYNNQLIKLFINGIKISESLSRGSFIGNNIIKLGSRENDTEGLNDHIKTFAISKQALTDAQAITLTTL
;
A
#
# COMPACT_ATOMS: atom_id res chain seq x y z
N MET A 1 150.70 -56.27 -58.52
CA MET A 1 149.63 -55.75 -59.38
C MET A 1 148.57 -55.13 -58.48
N ASP A 2 148.53 -53.81 -58.32
CA ASP A 2 148.70 -52.77 -59.37
C ASP A 2 147.69 -53.01 -60.50
N LEU A 3 146.84 -52.08 -60.94
CA LEU A 3 146.75 -50.65 -60.64
C LEU A 3 145.32 -50.30 -60.18
N ASN A 4 145.12 -49.44 -59.17
CA ASN A 4 145.35 -47.99 -59.19
C ASN A 4 144.45 -47.25 -60.21
N ILE A 5 143.78 -46.20 -59.71
CA ILE A 5 143.64 -44.92 -60.42
C ILE A 5 142.59 -44.90 -61.56
N ILE A 6 141.30 -44.73 -61.19
CA ILE A 6 140.39 -43.81 -61.93
C ILE A 6 139.76 -42.85 -60.94
N ASN A 7 140.49 -41.79 -60.79
CA ASN A 7 140.18 -40.37 -60.90
C ASN A 7 138.93 -39.68 -60.35
N ASN A 8 139.18 -38.43 -59.94
CA ASN A 8 138.29 -37.65 -59.08
C ASN A 8 136.97 -37.31 -59.76
N GLN A 9 135.87 -37.61 -59.08
CA GLN A 9 135.17 -36.66 -58.21
C GLN A 9 134.02 -37.43 -57.55
N VAL A 10 132.95 -36.74 -57.15
CA VAL A 10 131.65 -37.23 -56.73
C VAL A 10 131.22 -38.54 -57.44
N ILE A 11 130.68 -39.50 -56.67
CA ILE A 11 130.16 -40.77 -57.21
C ILE A 11 128.94 -40.49 -58.11
N ASN A 12 129.05 -40.79 -59.41
CA ASN A 12 128.04 -40.40 -60.41
C ASN A 12 127.18 -41.55 -61.00
N GLU A 13 127.68 -42.79 -61.10
CA GLU A 13 126.94 -43.86 -61.79
C GLU A 13 127.22 -45.26 -61.22
N LEU A 14 126.23 -46.16 -61.28
CA LEU A 14 126.33 -47.53 -60.77
C LEU A 14 125.55 -48.48 -61.71
N LYS A 15 126.29 -49.32 -62.46
CA LYS A 15 125.76 -50.29 -63.44
C LYS A 15 126.25 -51.71 -63.12
N ILE A 16 125.47 -52.71 -63.51
CA ILE A 16 125.82 -54.13 -63.35
C ILE A 16 125.77 -54.81 -64.73
N ILE A 17 126.91 -55.33 -65.18
CA ILE A 17 127.10 -56.09 -66.42
C ILE A 17 127.94 -57.31 -66.06
N ASP A 18 127.59 -58.49 -66.58
CA ASP A 18 128.26 -59.78 -66.33
C ASP A 18 128.60 -60.09 -64.85
N ASN A 19 127.73 -59.60 -63.97
CA ASN A 19 127.62 -60.05 -62.58
C ASN A 19 128.85 -59.75 -61.68
N LYS A 20 129.57 -58.67 -61.96
CA LYS A 20 130.53 -58.00 -61.04
C LYS A 20 130.33 -56.46 -61.09
N VAL A 21 130.72 -55.76 -60.02
CA VAL A 21 130.52 -54.30 -59.81
C VAL A 21 131.84 -53.54 -59.98
N GLN A 22 131.82 -52.30 -60.49
CA GLN A 22 133.01 -51.48 -60.76
C GLN A 22 132.79 -49.99 -60.40
N ILE A 23 133.78 -49.30 -59.80
CA ILE A 23 133.70 -47.95 -59.18
C ILE A 23 135.11 -47.25 -59.15
N THR A 24 135.19 -45.93 -58.84
CA THR A 24 136.20 -44.91 -59.24
C THR A 24 136.36 -43.79 -58.15
N LEU A 25 137.58 -43.31 -57.77
CA LEU A 25 137.92 -42.23 -56.76
C LEU A 25 139.36 -41.59 -56.86
N ASN A 26 140.02 -41.01 -55.81
CA ASN A 26 141.06 -39.95 -55.98
C ASN A 26 142.43 -39.93 -55.15
N VAL A 27 143.41 -39.13 -55.67
CA VAL A 27 144.79 -38.60 -55.34
C VAL A 27 146.03 -39.51 -55.13
N GLU A 28 147.29 -39.23 -55.55
CA GLU A 28 147.93 -38.20 -56.43
C GLU A 28 149.46 -38.42 -56.56
N SER A 29 150.04 -38.26 -57.75
CA SER A 29 151.43 -37.83 -58.00
C SER A 29 151.56 -37.40 -59.48
N ASP A 30 151.26 -36.13 -59.77
CA ASP A 30 151.10 -35.52 -61.11
C ASP A 30 150.18 -36.28 -62.09
N ALA A 31 148.89 -35.96 -62.21
CA ALA A 31 148.08 -35.00 -61.45
C ALA A 31 146.74 -35.69 -61.06
N ALA A 32 146.62 -36.01 -59.77
CA ALA A 32 145.54 -36.70 -59.05
C ALA A 32 145.24 -38.19 -59.46
N SER A 33 145.02 -39.20 -58.51
CA SER A 33 143.81 -40.16 -58.42
C SER A 33 143.77 -41.59 -57.67
N ARG A 34 142.60 -42.34 -57.48
CA ARG A 34 142.29 -43.70 -56.79
C ARG A 34 140.91 -44.49 -57.13
N THR A 35 140.20 -45.24 -56.21
CA THR A 35 139.10 -46.31 -56.43
C THR A 35 138.23 -46.82 -55.16
N ILE A 36 136.95 -47.37 -55.24
CA ILE A 36 136.19 -48.21 -54.17
C ILE A 36 135.10 -49.24 -54.68
N ILE A 37 135.16 -50.59 -54.48
CA ILE A 37 134.10 -51.60 -54.89
C ILE A 37 133.54 -52.52 -53.73
N ALA A 38 132.30 -53.06 -53.85
CA ALA A 38 131.74 -54.16 -53.03
C ALA A 38 130.95 -55.26 -53.85
N LYS A 39 130.58 -56.42 -53.23
CA LYS A 39 129.93 -57.61 -53.85
C LYS A 39 128.46 -57.83 -53.39
N ASN A 40 127.49 -58.05 -54.29
CA ASN A 40 126.34 -58.98 -54.07
C ASN A 40 125.53 -59.27 -55.38
N ARG A 41 124.76 -60.38 -55.44
CA ARG A 41 124.18 -60.94 -56.69
C ARG A 41 122.64 -61.08 -56.75
N ALA A 42 121.93 -61.08 -55.61
CA ALA A 42 120.52 -61.50 -55.55
C ALA A 42 119.51 -60.55 -56.23
N ILE A 43 119.75 -59.23 -56.17
CA ILE A 43 118.78 -58.18 -56.54
C ILE A 43 118.44 -58.17 -58.05
N GLN A 44 119.34 -58.67 -58.92
CA GLN A 44 119.11 -58.60 -60.38
C GLN A 44 118.01 -59.54 -60.89
N ALA A 45 117.85 -60.72 -60.29
CA ALA A 45 116.94 -61.74 -60.80
C ALA A 45 115.46 -61.35 -60.62
N GLU A 46 115.16 -60.64 -59.54
CA GLU A 46 113.81 -60.25 -59.12
C GLU A 46 113.23 -59.17 -60.07
N LEU A 47 114.04 -58.19 -60.47
CA LEU A 47 113.65 -57.11 -61.38
C LEU A 47 113.22 -57.59 -62.78
N LEU A 48 113.84 -58.65 -63.31
CA LEU A 48 113.55 -59.12 -64.68
C LEU A 48 112.22 -59.88 -64.77
N ALA A 49 111.85 -60.63 -63.74
CA ALA A 49 110.59 -61.38 -63.69
C ALA A 49 109.36 -60.46 -63.71
N ILE A 50 109.47 -59.30 -63.06
CA ILE A 50 108.40 -58.30 -62.93
C ILE A 50 108.00 -57.72 -64.30
N SER A 51 108.96 -57.48 -65.20
CA SER A 51 108.70 -56.84 -66.50
C SER A 51 107.81 -57.69 -67.42
N LYS A 52 108.10 -58.98 -67.60
CA LYS A 52 107.37 -59.84 -68.55
C LYS A 52 105.93 -60.14 -68.14
N ALA A 53 105.64 -60.12 -66.83
CA ALA A 53 104.27 -60.26 -66.32
C ALA A 53 103.38 -59.04 -66.69
N SER A 54 103.99 -57.86 -66.89
CA SER A 54 103.28 -56.62 -67.21
C SER A 54 102.68 -56.61 -68.62
N GLU A 55 103.44 -57.04 -69.64
CA GLU A 55 103.04 -56.93 -71.04
C GLU A 55 101.88 -57.87 -71.41
N ALA A 56 101.97 -59.15 -71.02
CA ALA A 56 100.94 -60.14 -71.30
C ALA A 56 99.58 -59.77 -70.66
N SER A 57 99.60 -59.08 -69.53
CA SER A 57 98.41 -58.56 -68.86
C SER A 57 97.71 -57.46 -69.68
N THR A 58 98.46 -56.67 -70.45
CA THR A 58 97.92 -55.49 -71.16
C THR A 58 97.06 -55.86 -72.37
N SER A 59 97.46 -56.86 -73.15
CA SER A 59 96.72 -57.24 -74.38
C SER A 59 95.39 -57.94 -74.09
N ALA A 60 95.34 -58.77 -73.04
CA ALA A 60 94.10 -59.44 -72.62
C ALA A 60 93.02 -58.43 -72.18
N VAL A 61 93.43 -57.36 -71.50
CA VAL A 61 92.54 -56.28 -71.03
C VAL A 61 91.83 -55.58 -72.20
N ASN A 62 92.55 -55.20 -73.27
CA ASN A 62 91.97 -54.41 -74.36
C ASN A 62 90.87 -55.13 -75.16
N ALA A 63 90.96 -56.46 -75.32
CA ALA A 63 89.94 -57.23 -76.01
C ALA A 63 88.62 -57.26 -75.21
N SER A 64 88.71 -57.50 -73.89
CA SER A 64 87.56 -57.47 -72.99
C SER A 64 86.89 -56.09 -72.93
N VAL A 65 87.65 -55.00 -73.03
CA VAL A 65 87.10 -53.62 -73.05
C VAL A 65 86.13 -53.39 -74.21
N SER A 66 86.42 -53.92 -75.41
CA SER A 66 85.57 -53.70 -76.58
C SER A 66 84.23 -54.45 -76.50
N GLU A 67 84.24 -55.67 -75.97
CA GLU A 67 83.02 -56.47 -75.79
C GLU A 67 82.13 -55.92 -74.66
N VAL A 68 82.75 -55.33 -73.63
CA VAL A 68 82.05 -54.59 -72.57
C VAL A 68 81.32 -53.36 -73.13
N ALA A 69 81.95 -52.55 -73.97
CA ALA A 69 81.36 -51.31 -74.52
C ALA A 69 80.09 -51.55 -75.36
N ALA A 70 79.98 -52.70 -76.05
CA ALA A 70 78.78 -53.07 -76.79
C ALA A 70 77.61 -53.39 -75.84
N LYS A 71 77.86 -54.21 -74.80
CA LYS A 71 76.86 -54.54 -73.77
C LYS A 71 76.46 -53.34 -72.93
N GLU A 72 77.38 -52.41 -72.71
CA GLU A 72 77.13 -51.13 -72.03
C GLU A 72 76.08 -50.29 -72.79
N SER A 73 76.13 -50.26 -74.13
CA SER A 73 75.16 -49.52 -74.96
C SER A 73 73.73 -50.10 -74.87
N GLU A 74 73.60 -51.43 -74.85
CA GLU A 74 72.30 -52.11 -74.69
C GLU A 74 71.77 -51.96 -73.25
N LEU A 75 72.66 -52.05 -72.26
CA LEU A 75 72.35 -51.80 -70.84
C LEU A 75 71.88 -50.35 -70.59
N ILE A 76 72.43 -49.35 -71.29
CA ILE A 76 71.99 -47.94 -71.21
C ILE A 76 70.53 -47.79 -71.68
N ALA A 77 70.09 -48.53 -72.71
CA ALA A 77 68.72 -48.46 -73.20
C ALA A 77 67.72 -49.06 -72.20
N VAL A 78 68.05 -50.23 -71.62
CA VAL A 78 67.25 -50.86 -70.55
C VAL A 78 67.25 -50.00 -69.28
N THR A 79 68.38 -49.40 -68.93
CA THR A 79 68.51 -48.48 -67.79
C THR A 79 67.55 -47.29 -67.95
N LYS A 80 67.48 -46.63 -69.11
CA LYS A 80 66.54 -45.52 -69.34
C LYS A 80 65.06 -45.91 -69.25
N ALA A 81 64.68 -47.10 -69.71
CA ALA A 81 63.32 -47.60 -69.55
C ALA A 81 62.98 -47.88 -68.07
N ASN A 82 63.94 -48.45 -67.33
CA ASN A 82 63.82 -48.63 -65.89
C ASN A 82 63.80 -47.29 -65.14
N GLU A 83 64.60 -46.29 -65.51
CA GLU A 83 64.58 -44.94 -64.93
C GLU A 83 63.20 -44.27 -65.09
N ALA A 84 62.54 -44.42 -66.24
CA ALA A 84 61.20 -43.91 -66.47
C ALA A 84 60.15 -44.60 -65.56
N ASN A 85 60.17 -45.94 -65.50
CA ASN A 85 59.29 -46.70 -64.61
C ASN A 85 59.57 -46.40 -63.13
N THR A 86 60.84 -46.29 -62.75
CA THR A 86 61.28 -45.89 -61.40
C THR A 86 60.82 -44.46 -61.07
N SER A 87 60.79 -43.54 -62.04
CA SER A 87 60.25 -42.19 -61.85
C SER A 87 58.73 -42.21 -61.58
N GLU A 88 57.95 -43.00 -62.33
CA GLU A 88 56.51 -43.15 -62.08
C GLU A 88 56.22 -43.84 -60.73
N ILE A 89 56.97 -44.91 -60.42
CA ILE A 89 56.90 -45.60 -59.12
C ILE A 89 57.30 -44.65 -57.99
N ASN A 90 58.36 -43.85 -58.14
CA ASN A 90 58.78 -42.87 -57.15
C ASN A 90 57.76 -41.73 -56.98
N SER A 91 57.06 -41.33 -58.04
CA SER A 91 55.96 -40.36 -57.94
C SER A 91 54.81 -40.93 -57.12
N LYS A 92 54.34 -42.15 -57.45
CA LYS A 92 53.29 -42.84 -56.69
C LYS A 92 53.70 -43.19 -55.27
N ALA A 93 54.96 -43.55 -55.05
CA ALA A 93 55.54 -43.75 -53.73
C ALA A 93 55.64 -42.43 -52.96
N SER A 94 55.88 -41.29 -53.62
CA SER A 94 55.88 -39.98 -52.95
C SER A 94 54.47 -39.54 -52.55
N GLU A 95 53.46 -39.82 -53.36
CA GLU A 95 52.05 -39.66 -52.99
C GLU A 95 51.67 -40.60 -51.83
N LEU A 96 52.08 -41.88 -51.89
CA LEU A 96 51.83 -42.85 -50.83
C LEU A 96 52.55 -42.47 -49.53
N ILE A 97 53.80 -42.00 -49.60
CA ILE A 97 54.58 -41.47 -48.46
C ILE A 97 53.97 -40.16 -47.95
N ALA A 98 53.32 -39.34 -48.78
CA ALA A 98 52.59 -38.16 -48.30
C ALA A 98 51.31 -38.55 -47.55
N VAL A 99 50.59 -39.58 -48.02
CA VAL A 99 49.44 -40.18 -47.31
C VAL A 99 49.89 -40.89 -46.03
N GLU A 100 51.00 -41.63 -46.08
CA GLU A 100 51.61 -42.32 -44.95
C GLU A 100 52.11 -41.29 -43.92
N LYS A 101 52.81 -40.22 -44.32
CA LYS A 101 53.19 -39.12 -43.40
C LYS A 101 52.00 -38.35 -42.86
N ALA A 102 50.91 -38.19 -43.62
CA ALA A 102 49.68 -37.61 -43.10
C ALA A 102 49.00 -38.56 -42.08
N SER A 103 49.08 -39.87 -42.32
CA SER A 103 48.62 -40.93 -41.41
C SER A 103 49.50 -41.03 -40.16
N GLU A 104 50.82 -40.97 -40.28
CA GLU A 104 51.81 -40.94 -39.20
C GLU A 104 51.73 -39.63 -38.42
N ALA A 105 51.48 -38.48 -39.07
CA ALA A 105 51.24 -37.21 -38.37
C ALA A 105 49.90 -37.23 -37.65
N SER A 106 48.86 -37.84 -38.22
CA SER A 106 47.57 -38.06 -37.54
C SER A 106 47.72 -39.05 -36.38
N THR A 107 48.49 -40.13 -36.56
CA THR A 107 48.76 -41.15 -35.56
C THR A 107 49.65 -40.57 -34.46
N SER A 108 50.69 -39.80 -34.79
CA SER A 108 51.52 -39.06 -33.83
C SER A 108 50.73 -37.97 -33.12
N ALA A 109 49.77 -37.32 -33.77
CA ALA A 109 48.85 -36.38 -33.11
C ALA A 109 47.87 -37.10 -32.19
N ILE A 110 47.41 -38.31 -32.56
CA ILE A 110 46.58 -39.18 -31.72
C ILE A 110 47.38 -39.79 -30.58
N GLU A 111 48.64 -40.17 -30.76
CA GLU A 111 49.56 -40.70 -29.75
C GLU A 111 50.10 -39.60 -28.85
N ALA A 112 50.30 -38.37 -29.36
CA ALA A 112 50.56 -37.19 -28.55
C ALA A 112 49.31 -36.78 -27.77
N LYS A 113 48.11 -36.85 -28.38
CA LYS A 113 46.84 -36.67 -27.66
C LYS A 113 46.56 -37.78 -26.65
N ALA A 114 46.96 -39.02 -26.93
CA ALA A 114 46.84 -40.15 -26.02
C ALA A 114 47.92 -40.09 -24.93
N SER A 115 49.09 -39.52 -25.21
CA SER A 115 50.13 -39.25 -24.21
C SER A 115 49.78 -38.05 -23.34
N GLU A 116 49.17 -37.00 -23.90
CA GLU A 116 48.47 -35.95 -23.13
C GLU A 116 47.34 -36.57 -22.31
N LEU A 117 46.52 -37.47 -22.88
CA LEU A 117 45.41 -38.09 -22.17
C LEU A 117 45.91 -39.01 -21.05
N ILE A 118 46.95 -39.81 -21.27
CA ILE A 118 47.60 -40.67 -20.27
C ILE A 118 48.35 -39.83 -19.23
N ALA A 119 48.94 -38.68 -19.60
CA ALA A 119 49.49 -37.71 -18.65
C ALA A 119 48.40 -37.00 -17.86
N VAL A 120 47.22 -36.78 -18.45
CA VAL A 120 46.01 -36.29 -17.78
C VAL A 120 45.37 -37.39 -16.94
N THR A 121 45.48 -38.68 -17.27
CA THR A 121 44.99 -39.81 -16.48
C THR A 121 45.91 -40.12 -15.30
N LYS A 122 47.24 -40.18 -15.49
CA LYS A 122 48.20 -40.27 -14.38
C LYS A 122 48.22 -38.98 -13.54
N GLY A 123 48.02 -37.85 -14.20
CA GLY A 123 47.72 -36.56 -13.58
C GLY A 123 46.45 -36.63 -12.75
N SER A 124 45.36 -37.24 -13.24
CA SER A 124 44.10 -37.36 -12.51
C SER A 124 44.05 -38.51 -11.52
N GLU A 125 44.95 -39.50 -11.55
CA GLU A 125 45.15 -40.48 -10.46
C GLU A 125 45.98 -39.88 -9.32
N SER A 126 47.02 -39.09 -9.64
CA SER A 126 47.77 -38.33 -8.61
C SER A 126 46.95 -37.16 -8.06
N VAL A 127 46.15 -36.50 -8.89
CA VAL A 127 45.17 -35.49 -8.47
C VAL A 127 43.93 -36.14 -7.83
N ALA A 128 43.52 -37.37 -8.17
CA ALA A 128 42.51 -38.09 -7.40
C ALA A 128 43.05 -38.49 -6.03
N SER A 129 44.30 -38.95 -5.91
CA SER A 129 44.93 -39.22 -4.62
C SER A 129 45.13 -37.95 -3.79
N ALA A 130 45.50 -36.83 -4.44
CA ALA A 130 45.65 -35.53 -3.78
C ALA A 130 44.30 -34.84 -3.50
N ILE A 131 43.26 -35.08 -4.30
CA ILE A 131 41.87 -34.70 -4.03
C ILE A 131 41.27 -35.65 -3.01
N GLU A 132 41.65 -36.91 -2.88
CA GLU A 132 41.14 -37.81 -1.86
C GLU A 132 41.82 -37.53 -0.52
N ALA A 133 43.10 -37.12 -0.53
CA ALA A 133 43.78 -36.53 0.62
C ALA A 133 43.23 -35.14 0.99
N LYS A 134 43.11 -34.19 0.04
CA LYS A 134 42.49 -32.88 0.31
C LYS A 134 40.99 -32.94 0.53
N SER A 135 40.29 -33.97 0.04
CA SER A 135 38.86 -34.19 0.30
C SER A 135 38.71 -34.92 1.62
N SER A 136 39.59 -35.82 2.05
CA SER A 136 39.55 -36.29 3.44
C SER A 136 39.96 -35.18 4.43
N GLU A 137 40.87 -34.29 4.07
CA GLU A 137 41.17 -33.05 4.83
C GLU A 137 39.97 -32.08 4.79
N THR A 138 39.39 -31.78 3.62
CA THR A 138 38.22 -30.90 3.45
C THR A 138 36.93 -31.53 3.99
N ILE A 139 36.80 -32.85 4.04
CA ILE A 139 35.73 -33.60 4.73
C ILE A 139 36.02 -33.64 6.22
N SER A 140 37.27 -33.62 6.68
CA SER A 140 37.57 -33.43 8.11
C SER A 140 37.28 -32.00 8.57
N VAL A 141 37.60 -31.01 7.74
CA VAL A 141 37.28 -29.59 7.95
C VAL A 141 35.79 -29.32 7.72
N ALA A 142 35.13 -30.02 6.80
CA ALA A 142 33.67 -29.93 6.61
C ALA A 142 32.92 -30.71 7.68
N LYS A 143 33.42 -31.84 8.20
CA LYS A 143 32.86 -32.49 9.40
C LYS A 143 33.13 -31.68 10.65
N ALA A 144 34.28 -31.00 10.75
CA ALA A 144 34.53 -30.03 11.81
C ALA A 144 33.60 -28.82 11.67
N ALA A 145 33.43 -28.28 10.47
CA ALA A 145 32.50 -27.18 10.19
C ALA A 145 31.04 -27.61 10.33
N GLU A 146 30.66 -28.84 10.02
CA GLU A 146 29.35 -29.45 10.30
C GLU A 146 29.18 -29.69 11.80
N SER A 147 30.24 -30.05 12.53
CA SER A 147 30.19 -30.16 14.00
C SER A 147 30.07 -28.80 14.67
N VAL A 148 30.72 -27.77 14.12
CA VAL A 148 30.63 -26.37 14.55
C VAL A 148 29.31 -25.76 14.11
N LEU A 149 28.79 -26.10 12.93
CA LEU A 149 27.48 -25.68 12.44
C LEU A 149 26.36 -26.43 13.16
N SER A 150 26.53 -27.69 13.56
CA SER A 150 25.58 -28.42 14.40
C SER A 150 25.66 -27.97 15.84
N ALA A 151 26.84 -27.64 16.38
CA ALA A 151 26.99 -27.02 17.69
C ALA A 151 26.45 -25.59 17.71
N SER A 152 26.65 -24.83 16.62
CA SER A 152 26.07 -23.49 16.42
C SER A 152 24.57 -23.57 16.21
N ASN A 153 24.05 -24.51 15.42
CA ASN A 153 22.61 -24.74 15.26
C ASN A 153 21.98 -25.31 16.54
N ALA A 154 22.69 -26.10 17.34
CA ALA A 154 22.25 -26.52 18.67
C ALA A 154 22.25 -25.33 19.63
N SER A 155 23.27 -24.47 19.60
CA SER A 155 23.34 -23.23 20.38
C SER A 155 22.26 -22.23 19.96
N VAL A 156 21.96 -22.12 18.67
CA VAL A 156 20.88 -21.30 18.10
C VAL A 156 19.52 -21.94 18.37
N SER A 157 19.41 -23.27 18.41
CA SER A 157 18.20 -23.97 18.86
C SER A 157 17.99 -23.81 20.36
N GLU A 158 19.04 -23.76 21.16
CA GLU A 158 18.98 -23.51 22.61
C GLU A 158 18.69 -22.04 22.89
N VAL A 159 19.27 -21.10 22.14
CA VAL A 159 18.93 -19.67 22.16
C VAL A 159 17.52 -19.44 21.66
N ASN A 160 17.05 -20.14 20.63
CA ASN A 160 15.66 -20.08 20.15
C ASN A 160 14.69 -20.77 21.10
N SER A 161 15.10 -21.83 21.82
CA SER A 161 14.32 -22.42 22.92
C SER A 161 14.21 -21.42 24.06
N LYS A 162 15.33 -20.87 24.54
CA LYS A 162 15.39 -19.84 25.58
C LYS A 162 14.68 -18.55 25.17
N ALA A 163 14.68 -18.17 23.90
CA ALA A 163 13.92 -17.03 23.37
C ALA A 163 12.44 -17.36 23.24
N SER A 164 12.07 -18.61 22.91
CA SER A 164 10.67 -19.08 22.92
C SER A 164 10.14 -19.22 24.34
N GLU A 165 10.95 -19.66 25.30
CA GLU A 165 10.69 -19.64 26.74
C GLU A 165 10.60 -18.20 27.24
N THR A 166 11.51 -17.31 26.85
CA THR A 166 11.45 -15.88 27.21
C THR A 166 10.24 -15.19 26.60
N LEU A 167 9.83 -15.54 25.37
CA LEU A 167 8.61 -15.04 24.73
C LEU A 167 7.35 -15.70 25.31
N ALA A 168 7.42 -16.95 25.77
CA ALA A 168 6.35 -17.61 26.49
C ALA A 168 6.19 -17.02 27.89
N VAL A 169 7.30 -16.66 28.56
CA VAL A 169 7.32 -15.92 29.83
C VAL A 169 6.90 -14.46 29.63
N SER A 170 7.27 -13.80 28.53
CA SER A 170 6.78 -12.45 28.22
C SER A 170 5.28 -12.50 27.95
N LYS A 171 4.80 -13.40 27.09
CA LYS A 171 3.36 -13.63 26.84
C LYS A 171 2.61 -14.10 28.08
N ALA A 172 3.21 -14.90 28.96
CA ALA A 172 2.62 -15.27 30.23
C ALA A 172 2.61 -14.08 31.20
N SER A 173 3.61 -13.19 31.17
CA SER A 173 3.64 -11.96 31.95
C SER A 173 2.66 -10.91 31.41
N GLU A 174 2.47 -10.83 30.09
CA GLU A 174 1.49 -9.98 29.40
C GLU A 174 0.07 -10.53 29.64
N ALA A 175 -0.13 -11.85 29.60
CA ALA A 175 -1.38 -12.50 29.97
C ALA A 175 -1.65 -12.38 31.47
N THR A 176 -0.63 -12.45 32.33
CA THR A 176 -0.77 -12.25 33.78
C THR A 176 -1.02 -10.78 34.09
N ALA A 177 -0.35 -9.83 33.42
CA ALA A 177 -0.61 -8.40 33.55
C ALA A 177 -1.98 -8.03 32.99
N SER A 178 -2.42 -8.66 31.89
CA SER A 178 -3.78 -8.51 31.37
C SER A 178 -4.82 -9.15 32.29
N ALA A 179 -4.52 -10.29 32.91
CA ALA A 179 -5.39 -10.92 33.90
C ALA A 179 -5.43 -10.14 35.22
N VAL A 180 -4.31 -9.55 35.66
CA VAL A 180 -4.23 -8.66 36.82
C VAL A 180 -4.95 -7.36 36.51
N ALA A 181 -4.75 -6.72 35.35
CA ALA A 181 -5.50 -5.54 34.95
C ALA A 181 -7.00 -5.84 34.76
N ALA A 182 -7.37 -7.01 34.24
CA ALA A 182 -8.76 -7.46 34.16
C ALA A 182 -9.34 -7.76 35.55
N ASN A 183 -8.55 -8.30 36.48
CA ASN A 183 -8.99 -8.61 37.84
C ASN A 183 -8.99 -7.35 38.73
N GLU A 184 -8.11 -6.38 38.52
CA GLU A 184 -8.14 -5.04 39.11
C GLU A 184 -9.32 -4.24 38.55
N SER A 185 -9.57 -4.29 37.24
CA SER A 185 -10.75 -3.72 36.61
C SER A 185 -12.03 -4.38 37.13
N LYS A 186 -12.03 -5.70 37.31
CA LYS A 186 -13.13 -6.44 37.93
C LYS A 186 -13.31 -6.09 39.40
N ILE A 187 -12.25 -6.05 40.20
CA ILE A 187 -12.28 -5.65 41.62
C ILE A 187 -12.73 -4.20 41.76
N GLN A 188 -12.27 -3.28 40.91
CA GLN A 188 -12.78 -1.91 40.84
C GLN A 188 -14.26 -1.89 40.42
N THR A 189 -14.68 -2.75 39.49
CA THR A 189 -16.08 -2.84 39.06
C THR A 189 -16.97 -3.42 40.15
N ASP A 190 -16.52 -4.45 40.85
CA ASP A 190 -17.23 -5.12 41.96
C ASP A 190 -17.27 -4.22 43.21
N LEU A 191 -16.18 -3.50 43.53
CA LEU A 191 -16.16 -2.46 44.57
C LEU A 191 -17.04 -1.27 44.19
N THR A 192 -17.01 -0.81 42.93
CA THR A 192 -17.90 0.26 42.45
C THR A 192 -19.35 -0.20 42.51
N PHE A 193 -19.65 -1.44 42.10
CA PHE A 193 -20.98 -2.02 42.14
C PHE A 193 -21.49 -2.20 43.57
N SER A 194 -20.67 -2.71 44.48
CA SER A 194 -21.00 -2.87 45.91
C SER A 194 -21.20 -1.51 46.60
N ASN A 195 -20.34 -0.53 46.34
CA ASN A 195 -20.51 0.83 46.86
C ASN A 195 -21.76 1.50 46.27
N THR A 196 -22.05 1.31 44.98
CA THR A 196 -23.28 1.84 44.35
C THR A 196 -24.52 1.17 44.94
N GLN A 197 -24.53 -0.15 45.12
CA GLN A 197 -25.59 -0.89 45.80
C GLN A 197 -25.82 -0.38 47.23
N SER A 198 -24.75 -0.09 47.98
CA SER A 198 -24.86 0.47 49.34
C SER A 198 -25.46 1.88 49.37
N LEU A 199 -25.35 2.64 48.28
CA LEU A 199 -25.94 3.98 48.13
C LEU A 199 -27.41 3.93 47.68
N LEU A 200 -27.86 2.85 47.01
CA LEU A 200 -29.24 2.71 46.50
C LEU A 200 -30.30 2.69 47.61
N GLY A 201 -29.95 2.30 48.85
CA GLY A 201 -30.88 2.21 49.97
C GLY A 201 -31.46 3.55 50.46
N ASN A 202 -30.94 4.69 50.00
CA ASN A 202 -31.32 6.02 50.47
C ASN A 202 -32.12 6.86 49.44
N PHE A 203 -32.51 6.29 48.30
CA PHE A 203 -33.25 7.00 47.24
C PHE A 203 -34.71 6.54 47.14
N PHE A 204 -35.63 7.49 46.89
CA PHE A 204 -37.01 7.18 46.53
C PHE A 204 -37.05 6.48 45.15
N ASN A 205 -37.74 5.33 45.06
CA ASN A 205 -37.86 4.45 43.87
C ASN A 205 -36.55 3.84 43.32
N PRO A 206 -35.97 2.81 43.97
CA PRO A 206 -34.73 2.18 43.53
C PRO A 206 -34.79 1.47 42.16
N GLU A 207 -35.97 1.15 41.62
CA GLU A 207 -36.11 0.49 40.30
C GLU A 207 -35.72 1.39 39.11
N ILE A 208 -35.67 2.72 39.30
CA ILE A 208 -35.29 3.68 38.25
C ILE A 208 -33.77 3.94 38.24
N TYR A 209 -33.05 3.61 39.31
CA TYR A 209 -31.64 3.99 39.54
C TYR A 209 -30.58 3.05 38.92
N ALA A 210 -30.87 2.50 37.73
CA ALA A 210 -29.91 1.73 36.95
C ALA A 210 -29.42 2.53 35.72
N LEU A 211 -28.35 3.31 35.89
CA LEU A 211 -27.53 3.91 34.83
C LEU A 211 -27.23 2.90 33.72
N ASN A 212 -28.09 2.82 32.68
CA ASN A 212 -28.22 1.73 31.69
C ASN A 212 -27.18 0.60 31.81
N VAL A 213 -27.29 -0.21 32.88
CA VAL A 213 -26.18 -1.05 33.32
C VAL A 213 -25.91 -2.14 32.29
N ARG A 214 -26.98 -2.67 31.68
CA ARG A 214 -26.95 -3.54 30.50
C ARG A 214 -26.13 -2.93 29.37
N GLY A 215 -26.45 -1.69 28.95
CA GLY A 215 -25.71 -0.99 27.91
C GLY A 215 -24.23 -0.78 28.25
N MET A 216 -23.91 -0.40 29.48
CA MET A 216 -22.53 -0.17 29.92
C MET A 216 -21.71 -1.46 29.97
N LEU A 217 -22.27 -2.56 30.49
CA LEU A 217 -21.62 -3.87 30.59
C LEU A 217 -21.46 -4.56 29.22
N GLU A 218 -22.44 -4.43 28.33
CA GLU A 218 -22.42 -5.04 27.00
C GLU A 218 -21.65 -4.22 25.95
N SER A 219 -21.32 -2.95 26.24
CA SER A 219 -20.55 -2.12 25.31
C SER A 219 -19.10 -2.59 25.23
N ALA A 220 -18.56 -2.72 24.01
CA ALA A 220 -17.22 -3.24 23.79
C ALA A 220 -16.08 -2.38 24.38
N ASN A 221 -16.40 -1.16 24.86
CA ASN A 221 -15.46 -0.24 25.48
C ASN A 221 -16.06 0.37 26.76
N PHE A 222 -15.65 -0.14 27.92
CA PHE A 222 -16.01 0.40 29.26
C PHE A 222 -15.56 1.86 29.48
N GLU A 223 -14.76 2.42 28.56
CA GLU A 223 -14.27 3.81 28.57
C GLU A 223 -15.35 4.87 28.28
N ILE A 224 -16.41 4.55 27.51
CA ILE A 224 -17.45 5.54 27.15
C ILE A 224 -18.58 5.55 28.19
N LYS A 225 -18.24 5.85 29.45
CA LYS A 225 -19.24 6.07 30.52
C LYS A 225 -19.91 7.44 30.35
N LEU A 226 -21.10 7.46 29.76
CA LEU A 226 -21.90 8.67 29.57
C LEU A 226 -22.60 9.08 30.89
N ARG A 227 -22.01 10.09 31.56
CA ARG A 227 -22.38 10.52 32.92
C ARG A 227 -23.55 11.53 32.97
N HIS A 228 -24.49 11.47 32.02
CA HIS A 228 -25.55 12.48 31.82
C HIS A 228 -26.98 12.00 32.14
N VAL A 229 -27.20 10.68 32.16
CA VAL A 229 -28.53 10.04 32.17
C VAL A 229 -29.37 10.42 33.40
N GLN A 230 -28.76 10.55 34.59
CA GLN A 230 -29.50 10.87 35.82
C GLN A 230 -30.18 12.24 35.74
N GLN A 231 -29.47 13.26 35.25
CA GLN A 231 -30.03 14.61 35.13
C GLN A 231 -31.20 14.66 34.14
N GLU A 232 -31.19 13.82 33.09
CA GLU A 232 -32.34 13.70 32.20
C GLU A 232 -33.53 13.00 32.87
N ILE A 233 -33.28 11.92 33.62
CA ILE A 233 -34.31 11.21 34.41
C ILE A 233 -34.96 12.15 35.44
N ASP A 234 -34.16 12.92 36.17
CA ASP A 234 -34.65 13.85 37.21
C ASP A 234 -35.53 14.98 36.63
N THR A 235 -35.49 15.22 35.32
CA THR A 235 -36.38 16.17 34.63
C THR A 235 -37.70 15.56 34.14
N LEU A 236 -37.90 14.24 34.27
CA LEU A 236 -39.14 13.56 33.91
C LEU A 236 -40.13 13.57 35.09
N ASP A 237 -41.14 14.44 35.03
CA ASP A 237 -42.27 14.51 35.99
C ASP A 237 -43.29 13.35 35.81
N TYR A 238 -42.83 12.19 35.33
CA TYR A 238 -43.62 10.97 35.14
C TYR A 238 -42.70 9.74 34.99
N ASN A 239 -43.25 8.55 35.23
CA ASN A 239 -42.57 7.28 34.98
C ASN A 239 -42.86 6.80 33.54
N PRO A 240 -41.88 6.79 32.62
CA PRO A 240 -42.07 6.25 31.27
C PRO A 240 -42.01 4.72 31.23
N ASP A 241 -42.88 4.10 30.41
CA ASP A 241 -42.85 2.67 30.06
C ASP A 241 -41.63 2.31 29.20
N LEU A 242 -41.14 3.26 28.40
CA LEU A 242 -39.89 3.15 27.66
C LEU A 242 -39.15 4.47 27.76
N LEU A 243 -37.85 4.40 28.07
CA LEU A 243 -36.96 5.56 28.10
C LEU A 243 -35.69 5.25 27.34
N MET A 244 -35.54 5.82 26.15
CA MET A 244 -34.34 5.75 25.34
C MET A 244 -33.51 7.02 25.57
N ILE A 245 -32.41 6.85 26.29
CA ILE A 245 -31.34 7.83 26.45
C ILE A 245 -30.05 7.17 25.93
N PRO A 246 -29.44 7.64 24.83
CA PRO A 246 -28.22 7.06 24.28
C PRO A 246 -27.08 7.17 25.28
N SER A 247 -26.76 6.05 25.90
CA SER A 247 -25.90 5.92 27.07
C SER A 247 -24.74 4.94 26.86
N ALA A 248 -24.82 4.13 25.80
CA ALA A 248 -23.81 3.15 25.39
C ALA A 248 -23.85 2.92 23.87
N ARG A 249 -22.83 2.22 23.34
CA ARG A 249 -22.75 1.80 21.93
C ARG A 249 -22.56 0.28 21.83
N LYS A 250 -23.32 -0.37 20.96
CA LYS A 250 -23.09 -1.74 20.48
C LYS A 250 -23.61 -1.86 19.05
N ASP A 251 -22.98 -2.73 18.27
CA ASP A 251 -23.41 -2.96 16.89
C ASP A 251 -24.81 -3.56 16.84
N GLY A 252 -25.65 -3.04 15.94
CA GLY A 252 -27.05 -3.43 15.80
C GLY A 252 -27.99 -2.84 16.84
N LYS A 253 -27.51 -2.14 17.88
CA LYS A 253 -28.30 -1.88 19.10
C LYS A 253 -28.11 -0.48 19.70
N LEU A 254 -29.20 0.28 19.78
CA LEU A 254 -29.31 1.51 20.57
C LEU A 254 -30.10 1.20 21.84
N TYR A 255 -29.45 1.39 22.99
CA TYR A 255 -30.01 0.97 24.27
C TYR A 255 -31.01 1.97 24.86
N SER A 256 -32.05 1.41 25.47
CA SER A 256 -33.00 2.11 26.32
C SER A 256 -32.72 1.82 27.80
N VAL A 257 -32.87 2.82 28.65
CA VAL A 257 -32.81 2.70 30.12
C VAL A 257 -33.98 1.86 30.62
N LEU A 258 -35.18 2.13 30.09
CA LEU A 258 -36.41 1.41 30.42
C LEU A 258 -37.06 0.79 29.18
N PRO A 259 -37.66 -0.42 29.28
CA PRO A 259 -37.55 -1.31 30.44
C PRO A 259 -36.14 -1.89 30.65
N ALA A 260 -35.79 -2.20 31.90
CA ALA A 260 -34.44 -2.60 32.30
C ALA A 260 -34.01 -3.99 31.78
N ASP A 261 -34.95 -4.81 31.30
CA ASP A 261 -34.69 -6.10 30.63
C ASP A 261 -34.19 -5.95 29.17
N GLY A 262 -34.32 -4.77 28.56
CA GLY A 262 -33.95 -4.50 27.17
C GLY A 262 -35.06 -4.76 26.14
N THR A 263 -36.27 -5.09 26.56
CA THR A 263 -37.46 -5.12 25.68
C THR A 263 -37.69 -3.78 24.99
N GLY A 264 -37.25 -2.66 25.58
CA GLY A 264 -37.29 -1.32 24.98
C GLY A 264 -36.13 -0.97 24.02
N ASP A 265 -35.14 -1.86 23.81
CA ASP A 265 -33.95 -1.55 23.00
C ASP A 265 -34.27 -1.45 21.50
N PHE A 266 -33.73 -0.43 20.84
CA PHE A 266 -33.87 -0.18 19.40
C PHE A 266 -32.82 -0.93 18.59
N THR A 267 -33.21 -1.40 17.40
CA THR A 267 -32.28 -1.90 16.39
C THR A 267 -31.71 -0.72 15.60
N VAL A 268 -30.39 -0.74 15.37
CA VAL A 268 -29.71 0.21 14.47
C VAL A 268 -29.16 -0.55 13.26
N SER A 269 -29.49 -0.09 12.06
CA SER A 269 -28.97 -0.62 10.81
C SER A 269 -28.35 0.49 9.97
N ARG A 270 -27.11 0.27 9.52
CA ARG A 270 -26.40 1.09 8.52
C ARG A 270 -25.22 0.30 7.97
N ASN A 271 -25.33 -0.14 6.72
CA ASN A 271 -24.38 -1.05 6.06
C ASN A 271 -23.11 -0.35 5.52
N GLY A 272 -22.33 0.27 6.41
CA GLY A 272 -21.07 0.95 6.06
C GLY A 272 -20.49 1.72 7.25
N THR A 273 -19.47 2.55 7.07
CA THR A 273 -18.96 3.46 8.13
C THR A 273 -19.55 4.87 8.01
N LYS A 274 -19.57 5.63 9.10
CA LYS A 274 -19.81 7.09 9.09
C LYS A 274 -18.87 7.80 10.04
N THR A 275 -18.72 9.12 9.93
CA THR A 275 -17.89 9.92 10.84
C THR A 275 -18.76 10.84 11.68
N VAL A 276 -18.46 11.00 12.96
CA VAL A 276 -19.12 11.98 13.84
C VAL A 276 -18.07 12.79 14.61
N MET A 277 -18.47 13.93 15.17
CA MET A 277 -17.66 14.58 16.20
C MET A 277 -17.70 13.76 17.50
N GLY A 278 -16.53 13.28 17.93
CA GLY A 278 -16.33 12.58 19.19
C GLY A 278 -16.27 13.54 20.38
N LYS A 279 -16.32 12.99 21.60
CA LYS A 279 -16.31 13.75 22.87
C LYS A 279 -15.09 14.68 23.04
N ASN A 280 -14.01 14.39 22.34
CA ASN A 280 -12.78 15.20 22.31
C ASN A 280 -12.76 16.25 21.19
N GLY A 281 -13.90 16.57 20.57
CA GLY A 281 -14.02 17.57 19.51
C GLY A 281 -13.35 17.19 18.18
N LEU A 282 -12.90 15.95 18.01
CA LEU A 282 -12.25 15.42 16.81
C LEU A 282 -13.21 14.50 16.04
N LEU A 283 -12.96 14.29 14.75
CA LEU A 283 -13.69 13.26 13.99
C LEU A 283 -13.32 11.87 14.50
N VAL A 284 -14.34 11.02 14.62
CA VAL A 284 -14.20 9.58 14.87
C VAL A 284 -15.05 8.78 13.88
N THR A 285 -14.50 7.66 13.41
CA THR A 285 -15.24 6.72 12.56
C THR A 285 -16.12 5.81 13.42
N VAL A 286 -17.39 5.73 13.08
CA VAL A 286 -18.41 4.84 13.64
C VAL A 286 -18.55 3.63 12.72
N PRO A 287 -18.35 2.38 13.21
CA PRO A 287 -18.50 1.16 12.42
C PRO A 287 -19.92 0.94 11.87
N ALA A 288 -20.09 -0.13 11.09
CA ALA A 288 -21.39 -0.52 10.54
C ALA A 288 -22.35 -0.95 11.65
N ASN A 289 -23.63 -0.58 11.50
CA ASN A 289 -24.72 -0.87 12.45
C ASN A 289 -24.52 -0.31 13.89
N THR A 290 -23.43 0.39 14.21
CA THR A 290 -23.23 1.05 15.51
C THR A 290 -24.00 2.38 15.60
N PRO A 291 -24.66 2.70 16.73
CA PRO A 291 -25.24 4.02 16.97
C PRO A 291 -24.20 5.15 16.90
N ALA A 292 -24.49 6.15 16.07
CA ALA A 292 -23.60 7.28 15.84
C ALA A 292 -23.81 8.41 16.86
N LEU A 293 -23.28 8.22 18.07
CA LEU A 293 -23.37 9.21 19.15
C LEU A 293 -22.43 10.40 18.85
N GLU A 294 -22.98 11.58 18.59
CA GLU A 294 -22.24 12.82 18.31
C GLU A 294 -22.23 13.76 19.54
N PHE A 295 -21.16 14.55 19.63
CA PHE A 295 -20.91 15.53 20.68
C PHE A 295 -20.75 16.92 20.07
N ASN A 296 -20.93 17.96 20.89
CA ASN A 296 -20.55 19.32 20.55
C ASN A 296 -19.03 19.52 20.73
N PRO A 297 -18.45 20.61 20.21
CA PRO A 297 -17.01 20.90 20.32
C PRO A 297 -16.50 21.01 21.77
N ASP A 298 -17.36 21.38 22.71
CA ASP A 298 -17.11 21.44 24.16
C ASP A 298 -17.16 20.06 24.85
N GLY A 299 -17.44 18.99 24.11
CA GLY A 299 -17.58 17.63 24.61
C GLY A 299 -18.93 17.30 25.25
N THR A 300 -19.91 18.23 25.23
CA THR A 300 -21.29 17.95 25.67
C THR A 300 -21.99 17.01 24.68
N PHE A 301 -22.82 16.10 25.20
CA PHE A 301 -23.51 15.13 24.35
C PHE A 301 -24.65 15.81 23.56
N LYS A 302 -24.70 15.54 22.25
CA LYS A 302 -25.66 16.17 21.32
C LYS A 302 -26.83 15.25 20.96
N GLY A 303 -26.58 13.95 20.83
CA GLY A 303 -27.58 12.93 20.52
C GLY A 303 -27.02 11.81 19.63
N VAL A 304 -27.87 10.85 19.25
CA VAL A 304 -27.58 9.94 18.13
C VAL A 304 -27.89 10.65 16.82
N LEU A 305 -26.90 10.78 15.94
CA LEU A 305 -27.02 11.44 14.63
C LEU A 305 -27.64 10.48 13.61
N VAL A 306 -28.86 10.79 13.16
CA VAL A 306 -29.63 10.00 12.17
C VAL A 306 -29.69 10.74 10.84
N GLU A 307 -29.10 10.14 9.79
CA GLU A 307 -28.95 10.79 8.49
C GLU A 307 -29.49 9.92 7.35
N PRO A 308 -30.08 10.53 6.30
CA PRO A 308 -30.40 9.81 5.07
C PRO A 308 -29.13 9.28 4.39
N ALA A 309 -29.28 8.43 3.37
CA ALA A 309 -28.16 8.03 2.54
C ALA A 309 -27.60 9.25 1.80
N SER A 310 -26.28 9.32 1.66
CA SER A 310 -25.60 10.39 0.92
C SER A 310 -24.36 9.86 0.19
N THR A 311 -24.02 10.49 -0.92
CA THR A 311 -22.88 10.14 -1.77
C THR A 311 -21.99 11.35 -1.94
N ASN A 312 -20.69 11.20 -1.66
CA ASN A 312 -19.73 12.22 -2.06
C ASN A 312 -19.41 12.07 -3.56
N LEU A 313 -19.71 13.12 -4.32
CA LEU A 313 -19.52 13.20 -5.77
C LEU A 313 -18.05 13.49 -6.17
N PHE A 314 -17.21 13.92 -5.23
CA PHE A 314 -15.76 13.95 -5.46
C PHE A 314 -15.15 12.57 -5.24
N ILE A 315 -14.32 12.11 -6.18
CA ILE A 315 -13.69 10.78 -6.12
C ILE A 315 -12.35 10.77 -5.37
N ILE A 316 -11.73 11.93 -5.21
CA ILE A 316 -10.51 12.18 -4.43
C ILE A 316 -10.81 13.42 -3.58
N ASN A 317 -10.74 13.31 -2.24
CA ASN A 317 -11.06 14.45 -1.38
C ASN A 317 -10.09 14.81 -0.26
N GLU A 318 -9.00 14.06 -0.08
CA GLU A 318 -7.96 14.37 0.92
C GLU A 318 -6.64 14.86 0.26
N ASP A 319 -6.36 14.45 -0.98
CA ASP A 319 -5.23 14.91 -1.79
C ASP A 319 -5.68 15.97 -2.81
N PHE A 320 -5.33 17.24 -2.54
CA PHE A 320 -5.58 18.36 -3.46
C PHE A 320 -4.43 18.64 -4.42
N ASN A 321 -3.27 18.01 -4.23
CA ASN A 321 -2.15 18.14 -5.17
C ASN A 321 -2.39 17.32 -6.44
N ASN A 322 -3.15 16.23 -6.33
CA ASN A 322 -3.63 15.39 -7.42
C ASN A 322 -4.11 16.19 -8.66
N GLY A 323 -3.88 15.64 -9.85
CA GLY A 323 -4.35 16.19 -11.13
C GLY A 323 -5.87 16.26 -11.28
N TYR A 324 -6.63 15.55 -10.45
CA TYR A 324 -8.09 15.68 -10.34
C TYR A 324 -8.52 17.12 -9.94
N TRP A 325 -7.70 17.82 -9.16
CA TRP A 325 -7.97 19.16 -8.65
C TRP A 325 -7.23 20.22 -9.47
N PHE A 326 -7.99 21.06 -10.17
CA PHE A 326 -7.45 22.18 -10.93
C PHE A 326 -6.98 23.29 -9.98
N LYS A 327 -5.88 23.96 -10.36
CA LYS A 327 -5.19 24.98 -9.56
C LYS A 327 -5.09 26.26 -10.39
N SER A 328 -5.24 27.42 -9.77
CA SER A 328 -5.21 28.71 -10.45
C SER A 328 -4.63 29.75 -9.48
N ASN A 329 -3.51 30.35 -9.87
CA ASN A 329 -2.71 31.27 -9.05
C ASN A 329 -2.26 30.67 -7.70
N SER A 330 -2.14 29.34 -7.63
CA SER A 330 -1.90 28.61 -6.38
C SER A 330 -1.02 27.38 -6.58
N SER A 331 -0.32 26.99 -5.52
CA SER A 331 0.30 25.67 -5.36
C SER A 331 -0.34 24.90 -4.20
N ILE A 332 -0.13 23.58 -4.16
CA ILE A 332 -0.46 22.72 -3.01
C ILE A 332 0.83 22.11 -2.48
N GLN A 333 1.06 22.22 -1.18
CA GLN A 333 2.16 21.53 -0.49
C GLN A 333 1.58 20.54 0.52
N HIS A 334 2.14 19.32 0.61
CA HIS A 334 1.81 18.41 1.71
C HIS A 334 2.65 18.74 2.94
N ILE A 335 2.00 18.91 4.09
CA ILE A 335 2.62 19.23 5.37
C ILE A 335 2.15 18.22 6.42
N LEU A 336 3.09 17.69 7.22
CA LEU A 336 2.73 16.89 8.39
C LEU A 336 2.00 17.75 9.42
N LYS A 337 0.71 17.47 9.63
CA LYS A 337 -0.14 18.16 10.60
C LYS A 337 -1.18 17.20 11.17
N GLN A 338 -1.65 17.46 12.38
CA GLN A 338 -2.83 16.79 12.91
C GLN A 338 -4.04 17.09 12.02
N SER A 339 -4.65 16.04 11.47
CA SER A 339 -5.89 16.06 10.71
C SER A 339 -7.10 16.39 11.60
N PRO A 340 -8.31 16.55 11.04
CA PRO A 340 -9.55 16.61 11.83
C PRO A 340 -9.82 15.37 12.70
N PHE A 341 -9.18 14.22 12.42
CA PHE A 341 -9.21 13.02 13.25
C PHE A 341 -8.15 13.03 14.38
N GLY A 342 -7.31 14.05 14.46
CA GLY A 342 -6.23 14.19 15.45
C GLY A 342 -4.95 13.42 15.12
N SER A 343 -4.99 12.45 14.22
CA SER A 343 -3.81 11.76 13.69
C SER A 343 -2.92 12.73 12.88
N THR A 344 -1.60 12.63 13.04
CA THR A 344 -0.66 13.39 12.19
C THR A 344 -0.56 12.73 10.82
N PHE A 345 -0.87 13.48 9.76
CA PHE A 345 -0.82 13.01 8.38
C PHE A 345 -0.34 14.13 7.43
N LEU A 346 -0.09 13.79 6.16
CA LEU A 346 0.23 14.73 5.10
C LEU A 346 -1.02 15.51 4.65
N VAL A 347 -1.27 16.64 5.29
CA VAL A 347 -2.38 17.56 4.99
C VAL A 347 -2.01 18.46 3.81
N SER A 348 -2.96 18.70 2.90
CA SER A 348 -2.78 19.68 1.81
C SER A 348 -2.81 21.11 2.35
N LYS A 349 -1.77 21.90 2.12
CA LYS A 349 -1.72 23.36 2.31
C LYS A 349 -1.91 24.05 0.96
N LEU A 350 -2.98 24.84 0.82
CA LEU A 350 -3.22 25.73 -0.31
C LEU A 350 -2.42 27.02 -0.11
N ILE A 351 -1.50 27.29 -1.04
CA ILE A 351 -0.57 28.42 -1.01
C ILE A 351 -0.85 29.30 -2.24
N PRO A 352 -1.26 30.57 -2.07
CA PRO A 352 -1.28 31.59 -3.12
C PRO A 352 0.11 31.85 -3.68
N ASN A 353 0.22 31.96 -5.01
CA ASN A 353 1.46 32.38 -5.66
C ASN A 353 1.83 33.82 -5.25
N GLU A 354 3.12 34.17 -5.30
CA GLU A 354 3.58 35.51 -4.96
C GLU A 354 2.90 36.59 -5.83
N GLY A 355 2.49 37.71 -5.20
CA GLY A 355 1.94 38.88 -5.87
C GLY A 355 0.48 38.76 -6.34
N VAL A 356 -0.20 37.63 -6.14
CA VAL A 356 -1.59 37.44 -6.61
C VAL A 356 -2.61 37.93 -5.57
N THR A 357 -3.77 38.40 -6.02
CA THR A 357 -4.90 38.87 -5.17
C THR A 357 -5.96 37.79 -4.92
N SER A 358 -5.91 36.66 -5.65
CA SER A 358 -6.79 35.51 -5.45
C SER A 358 -6.10 34.26 -5.98
N ALA A 359 -6.26 33.16 -5.23
CA ALA A 359 -5.61 31.88 -5.48
C ALA A 359 -6.55 30.75 -5.06
N ARG A 360 -6.73 29.76 -5.94
CA ARG A 360 -7.78 28.75 -5.78
C ARG A 360 -7.40 27.35 -6.24
N VAL A 361 -7.97 26.37 -5.56
CA VAL A 361 -8.10 24.99 -6.02
C VAL A 361 -9.58 24.69 -6.25
N PHE A 362 -9.92 23.94 -7.30
CA PHE A 362 -11.31 23.72 -7.70
C PHE A 362 -11.52 22.44 -8.50
N LYS A 363 -12.78 22.01 -8.58
CA LYS A 363 -13.23 20.95 -9.48
C LYS A 363 -14.44 21.41 -10.28
N SER A 364 -14.38 21.26 -11.59
CA SER A 364 -15.55 21.37 -12.47
C SER A 364 -16.36 20.07 -12.42
N MET A 365 -17.65 20.13 -12.11
CA MET A 365 -18.57 18.98 -12.07
C MET A 365 -19.90 19.30 -12.77
N PRO A 366 -20.51 18.33 -13.48
CA PRO A 366 -21.85 18.51 -14.01
C PRO A 366 -22.87 18.45 -12.86
N LEU A 367 -23.64 19.53 -12.69
CA LEU A 367 -24.75 19.59 -11.75
C LEU A 367 -26.09 19.57 -12.51
N ILE A 368 -27.12 19.02 -11.89
CA ILE A 368 -28.44 18.78 -12.48
C ILE A 368 -29.42 19.89 -12.06
N ALA A 369 -30.26 20.33 -12.99
CA ALA A 369 -31.35 21.28 -12.77
C ALA A 369 -32.25 20.90 -11.57
N ASN A 370 -32.89 21.91 -10.99
CA ASN A 370 -33.82 21.83 -9.84
C ASN A 370 -33.30 21.08 -8.60
N THR A 371 -32.00 20.82 -8.49
CA THR A 371 -31.40 19.96 -7.46
C THR A 371 -30.64 20.78 -6.43
N ASP A 372 -30.77 20.39 -5.17
CA ASP A 372 -30.00 20.98 -4.07
C ASP A 372 -28.65 20.24 -3.95
N TYR A 373 -27.56 20.98 -3.82
CA TYR A 373 -26.25 20.41 -3.49
C TYR A 373 -25.69 21.08 -2.25
N ASN A 374 -25.18 20.28 -1.32
CA ASN A 374 -24.34 20.78 -0.24
C ASN A 374 -22.87 20.50 -0.56
N PHE A 375 -22.04 21.51 -0.35
CA PHE A 375 -20.59 21.39 -0.43
C PHE A 375 -19.99 21.67 0.94
N SER A 376 -19.02 20.86 1.36
CA SER A 376 -18.31 21.06 2.61
C SER A 376 -16.83 20.68 2.54
N VAL A 377 -16.04 21.22 3.46
CA VAL A 377 -14.59 20.98 3.56
C VAL A 377 -14.10 21.32 4.96
N PHE A 378 -13.04 20.65 5.41
CA PHE A 378 -12.32 21.02 6.62
C PHE A 378 -11.19 21.98 6.27
N VAL A 379 -11.10 23.09 6.99
CA VAL A 379 -10.05 24.11 6.83
C VAL A 379 -9.39 24.47 8.16
N LYS A 380 -8.14 24.94 8.09
CA LYS A 380 -7.40 25.44 9.23
C LYS A 380 -6.39 26.49 8.78
N ARG A 381 -6.23 27.58 9.56
CA ARG A 381 -5.31 28.67 9.22
C ARG A 381 -3.87 28.18 9.02
N ALA A 382 -3.16 28.76 8.05
CA ALA A 382 -1.75 28.49 7.78
C ALA A 382 -0.97 29.73 7.31
N GLY A 383 -1.37 30.90 7.80
CA GLY A 383 -0.87 32.23 7.42
C GLY A 383 -2.00 33.18 7.00
N TYR A 384 -3.12 32.64 6.51
CA TYR A 384 -4.35 33.41 6.26
C TYR A 384 -5.49 32.97 7.16
N ASP A 385 -6.28 33.97 7.58
CA ASP A 385 -7.36 33.82 8.55
C ASP A 385 -8.74 33.70 7.91
N THR A 386 -8.86 33.79 6.58
CA THR A 386 -10.13 33.56 5.90
C THR A 386 -10.00 32.64 4.70
N VAL A 387 -11.08 31.93 4.43
CA VAL A 387 -11.29 31.14 3.22
C VAL A 387 -12.58 31.62 2.57
N SER A 388 -12.66 31.53 1.25
CA SER A 388 -13.96 31.54 0.59
C SER A 388 -14.27 30.27 -0.17
N ILE A 389 -15.56 30.02 -0.23
CA ILE A 389 -16.19 29.05 -1.10
C ILE A 389 -16.98 29.84 -2.13
N TRP A 390 -16.96 29.40 -3.40
CA TRP A 390 -17.87 29.92 -4.40
C TRP A 390 -18.14 28.89 -5.49
N PHE A 391 -19.25 29.10 -6.19
CA PHE A 391 -19.70 28.31 -7.30
C PHE A 391 -19.75 29.21 -8.53
N ASN A 392 -19.05 28.82 -9.60
CA ASN A 392 -19.14 29.54 -10.86
C ASN A 392 -20.44 29.14 -11.56
N GLY A 393 -21.32 30.09 -11.88
CA GLY A 393 -22.60 29.91 -12.57
C GLY A 393 -23.34 31.23 -12.80
N SER A 394 -24.26 31.25 -13.77
CA SER A 394 -25.14 32.41 -14.03
C SER A 394 -26.40 32.40 -13.15
N SER A 395 -27.10 33.53 -13.06
CA SER A 395 -28.38 33.62 -12.33
C SER A 395 -29.56 32.89 -12.99
N ALA A 396 -29.35 32.26 -14.15
CA ALA A 396 -30.30 31.31 -14.72
C ALA A 396 -29.99 29.85 -14.29
N GLN A 397 -28.85 29.61 -13.64
CA GLN A 397 -28.33 28.28 -13.30
C GLN A 397 -28.28 28.03 -11.79
N LEU A 398 -28.16 29.07 -10.97
CA LEU A 398 -28.14 28.99 -9.50
C LEU A 398 -29.19 29.93 -8.90
N ASP A 399 -29.95 29.43 -7.94
CA ASP A 399 -30.89 30.24 -7.14
C ASP A 399 -30.15 30.99 -6.02
N ILE A 400 -30.84 31.98 -5.42
CA ILE A 400 -30.35 32.86 -4.35
C ILE A 400 -29.22 33.79 -4.87
N GLY A 401 -28.73 34.72 -4.05
CA GLY A 401 -27.74 35.77 -4.39
C GLY A 401 -26.32 35.30 -4.75
N PHE A 402 -26.13 34.11 -5.32
CA PHE A 402 -24.85 33.44 -5.62
C PHE A 402 -24.08 34.02 -6.82
N LYS A 403 -24.29 35.30 -7.16
CA LYS A 403 -23.72 35.98 -8.34
C LYS A 403 -22.26 36.41 -8.13
N GLY A 404 -21.33 35.46 -8.08
CA GLY A 404 -19.93 35.75 -7.74
C GLY A 404 -19.73 36.23 -6.30
N SER A 405 -20.78 36.13 -5.48
CA SER A 405 -20.75 36.40 -4.05
C SER A 405 -19.73 35.48 -3.40
N THR A 406 -18.72 36.10 -2.80
CA THR A 406 -17.65 35.40 -2.11
C THR A 406 -18.16 35.08 -0.71
N TYR A 407 -18.47 33.80 -0.45
CA TYR A 407 -18.87 33.32 0.87
C TYR A 407 -17.63 33.19 1.73
N ILE A 408 -17.45 34.09 2.70
CA ILE A 408 -16.25 34.17 3.51
C ILE A 408 -16.53 33.58 4.88
N ALA A 409 -15.71 32.61 5.28
CA ALA A 409 -15.58 32.18 6.66
C ALA A 409 -14.35 32.86 7.28
N ASP A 410 -14.55 33.48 8.44
CA ASP A 410 -13.47 33.97 9.29
C ASP A 410 -13.03 32.85 10.25
N LEU A 411 -11.78 32.42 10.14
CA LEU A 411 -11.20 31.33 10.92
C LEU A 411 -10.62 31.82 12.27
N THR A 412 -10.82 33.09 12.60
CA THR A 412 -10.52 33.71 13.90
C THR A 412 -11.76 33.89 14.76
N THR A 413 -12.83 34.46 14.21
CA THR A 413 -14.09 34.58 14.97
C THR A 413 -14.99 33.35 14.84
N GLY A 414 -14.82 32.54 13.77
CA GLY A 414 -15.74 31.47 13.44
C GLY A 414 -17.03 31.96 12.76
N GLU A 415 -17.05 33.23 12.32
CA GLU A 415 -18.22 33.88 11.74
C GLU A 415 -18.20 33.89 10.20
N THR A 416 -19.35 34.26 9.62
CA THR A 416 -19.56 34.33 8.18
C THR A 416 -20.28 35.60 7.76
N ASN A 417 -20.06 36.04 6.52
CA ASN A 417 -20.85 37.11 5.89
C ASN A 417 -22.22 36.66 5.35
N ASP A 418 -22.58 35.38 5.40
CA ASP A 418 -23.82 34.87 4.82
C ASP A 418 -24.40 33.67 5.61
N ALA A 419 -25.71 33.72 5.93
CA ALA A 419 -26.39 32.70 6.71
C ALA A 419 -26.51 31.30 6.04
N ASN A 420 -26.25 31.20 4.73
CA ASN A 420 -26.18 29.94 3.99
C ASN A 420 -24.84 29.21 4.17
N LEU A 421 -23.80 29.91 4.63
CA LEU A 421 -22.52 29.32 5.01
C LEU A 421 -22.60 28.88 6.48
N LYS A 422 -22.27 27.63 6.77
CA LYS A 422 -22.22 27.07 8.13
C LYS A 422 -20.78 26.76 8.48
N ILE A 423 -20.36 27.14 9.69
CA ILE A 423 -19.01 26.94 10.20
C ILE A 423 -19.14 26.13 11.49
N VAL A 424 -18.60 24.91 11.50
CA VAL A 424 -18.58 24.03 12.67
C VAL A 424 -17.14 23.87 13.14
N PRO A 425 -16.76 24.36 14.34
CA PRO A 425 -15.41 24.20 14.85
C PRO A 425 -15.15 22.76 15.31
N PHE A 426 -13.90 22.34 15.17
CA PHE A 426 -13.34 21.08 15.63
C PHE A 426 -12.05 21.38 16.40
N ASN A 427 -11.66 20.46 17.30
CA ASN A 427 -10.41 20.59 18.02
C ASN A 427 -9.19 20.52 17.08
N ASN A 428 -8.04 20.97 17.60
CA ASN A 428 -6.85 21.31 16.82
C ASN A 428 -7.08 22.46 15.81
N ASN A 429 -8.01 23.39 16.08
CA ASN A 429 -8.29 24.59 15.26
C ASN A 429 -8.69 24.28 13.81
N TRP A 430 -9.38 23.17 13.60
CA TRP A 430 -10.04 22.86 12.34
C TRP A 430 -11.46 23.40 12.34
N TYR A 431 -11.97 23.77 11.18
CA TYR A 431 -13.38 24.14 11.00
C TYR A 431 -13.91 23.34 9.81
N ARG A 432 -15.07 22.67 9.97
CA ARG A 432 -15.83 22.20 8.81
C ARG A 432 -16.72 23.33 8.34
N ILE A 433 -16.48 23.81 7.15
CA ILE A 433 -17.34 24.79 6.49
C ILE A 433 -18.25 24.04 5.55
N SER A 434 -19.52 24.41 5.49
CA SER A 434 -20.46 23.92 4.48
C SER A 434 -21.36 25.01 3.92
N ILE A 435 -21.82 24.83 2.69
CA ILE A 435 -22.77 25.73 2.02
C ILE A 435 -23.70 24.91 1.13
N THR A 436 -24.97 25.32 1.10
CA THR A 436 -25.98 24.71 0.22
C THR A 436 -26.28 25.64 -0.94
N ILE A 437 -26.27 25.09 -2.16
CA ILE A 437 -26.73 25.74 -3.38
C ILE A 437 -27.97 25.04 -3.93
N LYS A 438 -28.84 25.83 -4.56
CA LYS A 438 -29.93 25.34 -5.40
C LYS A 438 -29.52 25.53 -6.86
N VAL A 439 -29.43 24.43 -7.61
CA VAL A 439 -29.20 24.48 -9.05
C VAL A 439 -30.55 24.58 -9.74
N LEU A 440 -30.70 25.56 -10.63
CA LEU A 440 -31.93 25.83 -11.39
C LEU A 440 -31.87 25.21 -12.79
N ALA A 441 -30.70 25.21 -13.44
CA ALA A 441 -30.49 24.64 -14.77
C ALA A 441 -29.19 23.82 -14.82
N SER A 442 -29.20 22.70 -15.56
CA SER A 442 -28.06 21.77 -15.61
C SER A 442 -26.84 22.39 -16.30
N PHE A 443 -25.66 22.27 -15.69
CA PHE A 443 -24.43 22.87 -16.21
C PHE A 443 -23.16 22.32 -15.52
N ASN A 444 -21.98 22.62 -16.08
CA ASN A 444 -20.71 22.35 -15.41
C ASN A 444 -20.36 23.49 -14.44
N CYS A 445 -20.52 23.24 -13.14
CA CYS A 445 -20.19 24.20 -12.10
C CYS A 445 -18.76 24.00 -11.59
N GLN A 446 -18.03 25.07 -11.31
CA GLN A 446 -16.76 25.00 -10.58
C GLN A 446 -17.06 25.10 -9.08
N CYS A 447 -16.79 24.04 -8.32
CA CYS A 447 -16.77 24.09 -6.86
C CYS A 447 -15.38 24.57 -6.43
N VAL A 448 -15.28 25.76 -5.85
CA VAL A 448 -14.01 26.47 -5.63
C VAL A 448 -13.69 26.66 -4.16
N PHE A 449 -12.43 26.41 -3.80
CA PHE A 449 -11.79 26.85 -2.56
C PHE A 449 -10.83 27.99 -2.87
N SER A 450 -10.92 29.12 -2.17
CA SER A 450 -9.99 30.24 -2.31
C SER A 450 -9.40 30.61 -0.95
N ALA A 451 -8.07 30.67 -0.87
CA ALA A 451 -7.40 31.30 0.25
C ALA A 451 -7.56 32.82 0.07
N ASN A 452 -8.48 33.42 0.82
CA ASN A 452 -8.76 34.83 0.70
C ASN A 452 -7.84 35.63 1.61
N LEU A 453 -7.11 36.53 0.97
CA LEU A 453 -6.05 37.36 1.53
C LEU A 453 -6.69 38.52 2.31
N LYS A 454 -7.23 38.21 3.50
CA LYS A 454 -8.11 39.09 4.27
C LYS A 454 -7.78 39.02 5.76
N ASN A 455 -7.73 40.18 6.40
CA ASN A 455 -7.59 40.37 7.86
C ASN A 455 -8.74 41.22 8.46
N SER A 456 -9.73 41.66 7.67
CA SER A 456 -10.97 42.28 8.16
C SER A 456 -12.06 42.31 7.08
N THR A 457 -13.31 42.64 7.43
CA THR A 457 -14.50 42.57 6.56
C THR A 457 -14.50 43.42 5.28
N SER A 458 -13.54 44.33 5.10
CA SER A 458 -13.36 45.12 3.86
C SER A 458 -12.27 44.55 2.96
N VAL A 459 -12.53 44.48 1.65
CA VAL A 459 -11.56 44.01 0.64
C VAL A 459 -10.45 45.05 0.48
N ASN A 460 -9.21 44.75 0.88
CA ASN A 460 -8.01 45.48 0.48
C ASN A 460 -6.70 44.68 0.72
N ASN A 461 -6.04 44.30 -0.38
CA ASN A 461 -4.58 44.27 -0.57
C ASN A 461 -3.65 43.51 0.39
N VAL A 462 -4.04 42.36 0.96
CA VAL A 462 -3.02 41.32 1.22
C VAL A 462 -2.75 40.61 -0.11
N LEU A 463 -1.49 40.42 -0.45
CA LEU A 463 -1.06 39.65 -1.64
C LEU A 463 -0.61 38.25 -1.20
N GLY A 464 -0.62 37.31 -2.14
CA GLY A 464 0.09 36.05 -1.97
C GLY A 464 1.58 36.32 -1.74
N ASP A 465 2.17 35.64 -0.77
CA ASP A 465 3.59 35.72 -0.40
C ASP A 465 4.38 34.47 -0.87
N GLY A 466 3.71 33.53 -1.55
CA GLY A 466 4.29 32.25 -1.97
C GLY A 466 4.56 31.25 -0.82
N VAL A 467 4.16 31.56 0.43
CA VAL A 467 4.53 30.79 1.63
C VAL A 467 3.33 30.54 2.54
N SER A 468 2.55 31.56 2.87
CA SER A 468 1.34 31.51 3.69
C SER A 468 0.20 30.80 2.96
N GLY A 469 -0.83 30.40 3.71
CA GLY A 469 -1.92 29.63 3.13
C GLY A 469 -3.02 29.27 4.10
N ILE A 470 -3.78 28.26 3.70
CA ILE A 470 -4.72 27.51 4.55
C ILE A 470 -4.47 26.01 4.37
N TYR A 471 -4.62 25.23 5.44
CA TYR A 471 -4.73 23.77 5.33
C TYR A 471 -6.15 23.41 4.92
N ILE A 472 -6.29 22.42 4.04
CA ILE A 472 -7.57 21.91 3.53
C ILE A 472 -7.59 20.37 3.58
N TRP A 473 -8.75 19.81 3.91
CA TRP A 473 -8.98 18.36 4.01
C TRP A 473 -10.45 18.02 3.71
N GLY A 474 -10.70 16.85 3.12
CA GLY A 474 -12.02 16.23 3.11
C GLY A 474 -13.11 17.02 2.39
N ALA A 475 -12.86 17.39 1.14
CA ALA A 475 -13.87 17.98 0.27
C ALA A 475 -15.08 17.03 0.08
N GLN A 476 -16.29 17.56 0.17
CA GLN A 476 -17.51 16.79 -0.06
C GLN A 476 -18.49 17.62 -0.85
N LEU A 477 -19.00 17.06 -1.94
CA LEU A 477 -20.16 17.57 -2.66
C LEU A 477 -21.21 16.47 -2.65
N GLU A 478 -22.38 16.74 -2.10
CA GLU A 478 -23.47 15.79 -1.95
C GLU A 478 -24.80 16.40 -2.42
N ILE A 479 -25.71 15.57 -2.93
CA ILE A 479 -27.08 15.99 -3.24
C ILE A 479 -27.85 16.09 -1.92
N GLY A 480 -28.45 17.26 -1.67
CA GLY A 480 -29.19 17.53 -0.45
C GLY A 480 -29.05 18.98 0.02
N SER A 481 -29.90 19.38 0.97
CA SER A 481 -29.98 20.77 1.45
C SER A 481 -29.10 21.08 2.67
N VAL A 482 -28.41 20.08 3.25
CA VAL A 482 -27.55 20.19 4.45
C VAL A 482 -26.45 19.12 4.39
N ALA A 483 -25.25 19.48 4.85
CA ALA A 483 -24.10 18.57 4.96
C ALA A 483 -24.40 17.37 5.87
N THR A 484 -24.08 16.16 5.40
CA THR A 484 -24.08 14.96 6.24
C THR A 484 -22.68 14.65 6.77
N SER A 485 -22.51 13.58 7.55
CA SER A 485 -21.22 12.99 7.95
C SER A 485 -20.20 13.03 6.81
N TYR A 486 -18.92 13.26 7.15
CA TYR A 486 -17.84 13.21 6.18
C TYR A 486 -17.67 11.79 5.60
N ILE A 487 -17.56 11.72 4.27
CA ILE A 487 -17.42 10.50 3.48
C ILE A 487 -16.07 10.59 2.74
N PRO A 488 -15.03 9.85 3.19
CA PRO A 488 -13.74 9.83 2.52
C PRO A 488 -13.81 9.14 1.15
N THR A 489 -13.11 9.70 0.17
CA THR A 489 -13.03 9.19 -1.20
C THR A 489 -11.60 9.29 -1.74
N THR A 490 -11.12 8.19 -2.34
CA THR A 490 -9.72 8.05 -2.79
C THR A 490 -9.58 7.87 -4.29
N THR A 491 -10.46 7.09 -4.94
CA THR A 491 -10.45 6.87 -6.41
C THR A 491 -11.84 6.81 -7.04
N ALA A 492 -12.90 6.70 -6.25
CA ALA A 492 -14.29 6.58 -6.71
C ALA A 492 -15.24 7.35 -5.76
N THR A 493 -16.45 7.62 -6.21
CA THR A 493 -17.52 8.12 -5.33
C THR A 493 -17.88 7.03 -4.32
N VAL A 494 -18.19 7.44 -3.08
CA VAL A 494 -18.61 6.53 -2.01
C VAL A 494 -19.96 6.99 -1.47
N THR A 495 -20.86 6.03 -1.28
CA THR A 495 -22.17 6.24 -0.66
C THR A 495 -22.14 5.77 0.78
N ARG A 496 -22.45 6.66 1.72
CA ARG A 496 -22.80 6.31 3.10
C ARG A 496 -24.30 5.95 3.14
N PRO A 497 -24.70 4.74 3.54
CA PRO A 497 -26.11 4.38 3.68
C PRO A 497 -26.80 5.19 4.78
N ALA A 498 -28.13 5.22 4.73
CA ALA A 498 -28.97 5.83 5.76
C ALA A 498 -28.79 5.17 7.13
N ASP A 499 -28.92 5.94 8.20
CA ASP A 499 -29.08 5.41 9.56
C ASP A 499 -30.56 5.04 9.78
N ILE A 500 -30.84 3.76 10.03
CA ILE A 500 -32.18 3.27 10.34
C ILE A 500 -32.22 2.88 11.82
N ILE A 501 -32.98 3.64 12.63
CA ILE A 501 -33.19 3.35 14.06
C ILE A 501 -34.65 2.93 14.23
N THR A 502 -34.88 1.65 14.51
CA THR A 502 -36.22 1.04 14.50
C THR A 502 -36.45 0.16 15.72
N LYS A 503 -37.65 0.25 16.31
CA LYS A 503 -38.15 -0.73 17.27
C LYS A 503 -39.37 -1.43 16.68
N ASN A 504 -39.27 -2.74 16.48
CA ASN A 504 -40.38 -3.59 16.07
C ASN A 504 -41.06 -4.22 17.30
N ASN A 505 -42.29 -4.72 17.10
CA ASN A 505 -43.11 -5.46 18.07
C ASN A 505 -43.42 -4.66 19.35
N VAL A 506 -43.81 -3.39 19.21
CA VAL A 506 -44.02 -2.44 20.32
C VAL A 506 -45.38 -2.54 21.03
N LEU A 507 -46.13 -3.61 20.79
CA LEU A 507 -47.49 -3.79 21.32
C LEU A 507 -47.56 -3.84 22.86
N GLU A 508 -46.49 -4.24 23.53
CA GLU A 508 -46.38 -4.27 25.00
C GLU A 508 -45.81 -2.96 25.59
N LEU A 509 -45.30 -2.07 24.73
CA LEU A 509 -44.66 -0.80 25.10
C LEU A 509 -45.60 0.41 24.86
N ILE A 510 -46.56 0.28 23.93
CA ILE A 510 -47.50 1.35 23.54
C ILE A 510 -48.95 0.89 23.75
N SER A 511 -49.74 1.68 24.49
CA SER A 511 -51.17 1.44 24.64
C SER A 511 -51.95 1.87 23.38
N LYS A 512 -52.97 1.08 23.00
CA LYS A 512 -53.82 1.35 21.83
C LYS A 512 -54.90 2.40 22.10
N THR A 513 -55.31 2.54 23.36
CA THR A 513 -56.44 3.41 23.76
C THR A 513 -56.00 4.82 24.12
N GLU A 514 -54.78 4.97 24.64
CA GLU A 514 -54.16 6.23 25.05
C GLU A 514 -52.65 6.11 25.14
N GLY A 515 -51.96 7.23 25.36
CA GLY A 515 -50.51 7.25 25.58
C GLY A 515 -49.89 8.61 25.28
N SER A 516 -48.59 8.70 25.51
CA SER A 516 -47.79 9.90 25.26
C SER A 516 -46.41 9.54 24.72
N PHE A 517 -45.92 10.31 23.75
CA PHE A 517 -44.55 10.24 23.23
C PHE A 517 -43.80 11.52 23.57
N TYR A 518 -42.59 11.40 24.11
CA TYR A 518 -41.70 12.52 24.39
C TYR A 518 -40.41 12.40 23.56
N LEU A 519 -39.90 13.52 23.04
CA LEU A 519 -38.63 13.59 22.31
C LEU A 519 -37.85 14.85 22.62
N GLU A 520 -36.54 14.71 22.85
CA GLU A 520 -35.58 15.81 22.70
C GLU A 520 -34.76 15.60 21.42
N THR A 521 -34.70 16.62 20.56
CA THR A 521 -33.91 16.62 19.32
C THR A 521 -33.13 17.92 19.19
N TYR A 522 -32.01 17.87 18.48
CA TYR A 522 -31.47 19.06 17.82
C TYR A 522 -32.13 19.20 16.44
N MET A 523 -32.31 20.42 15.97
CA MET A 523 -32.68 20.73 14.58
C MET A 523 -31.76 21.82 14.03
N LYS A 524 -31.08 21.52 12.92
CA LYS A 524 -30.40 22.48 12.04
C LYS A 524 -31.44 23.32 11.31
N LEU A 525 -31.07 24.53 10.88
CA LEU A 525 -31.88 25.30 9.93
C LEU A 525 -31.59 24.83 8.50
N TYR A 526 -32.62 24.31 7.82
CA TYR A 526 -32.56 23.90 6.42
C TYR A 526 -33.02 25.07 5.55
N ASN A 527 -32.26 25.45 4.53
CA ASN A 527 -32.65 26.54 3.66
C ASN A 527 -33.79 26.15 2.69
N ASN A 528 -33.88 24.87 2.34
CA ASN A 528 -34.77 24.37 1.29
C ASN A 528 -35.82 23.36 1.81
N LEU A 529 -36.75 23.03 0.92
CA LEU A 529 -38.02 22.36 1.15
C LEU A 529 -37.89 20.83 1.31
N ILE A 530 -37.06 20.34 2.23
CA ILE A 530 -36.90 18.89 2.50
C ILE A 530 -37.41 18.51 3.89
N SER A 531 -38.39 17.61 3.92
CA SER A 531 -39.02 17.12 5.15
C SER A 531 -38.02 16.28 5.93
N GLY A 532 -37.99 16.49 7.24
CA GLY A 532 -37.23 15.66 8.17
C GLY A 532 -38.19 14.94 9.10
N THR A 533 -38.29 13.62 9.00
CA THR A 533 -39.08 12.84 9.95
C THR A 533 -38.35 12.80 11.29
N ILE A 534 -39.01 13.22 12.37
CA ILE A 534 -38.47 13.19 13.73
C ILE A 534 -38.88 11.87 14.40
N LEU A 535 -40.18 11.56 14.38
CA LEU A 535 -40.78 10.34 14.92
C LEU A 535 -41.71 9.70 13.87
N TYR A 536 -41.67 8.37 13.79
CA TYR A 536 -42.71 7.55 13.19
C TYR A 536 -43.17 6.49 14.20
N VAL A 537 -44.48 6.32 14.36
CA VAL A 537 -45.11 5.18 15.05
C VAL A 537 -46.22 4.65 14.15
N GLY A 538 -46.25 3.35 13.85
CA GLY A 538 -47.26 2.80 12.93
C GLY A 538 -47.14 1.29 12.69
N ASP A 539 -47.73 0.85 11.58
CA ASP A 539 -47.69 -0.54 11.08
C ASP A 539 -46.78 -0.75 9.87
N GLY A 540 -46.05 0.29 9.43
CA GLY A 540 -45.27 0.30 8.20
C GLY A 540 -46.03 0.85 6.98
N SER A 541 -47.32 1.18 7.12
CA SER A 541 -48.12 1.82 6.08
C SER A 541 -48.31 3.33 6.32
N VAL A 542 -48.72 4.03 5.26
CA VAL A 542 -49.11 5.44 5.31
C VAL A 542 -50.52 5.67 5.89
N ASN A 543 -51.31 4.60 6.02
CA ASN A 543 -52.74 4.64 6.36
C ASN A 543 -53.01 4.59 7.86
N ASN A 544 -52.02 4.20 8.67
CA ASN A 544 -52.18 3.87 10.07
C ASN A 544 -50.90 4.18 10.87
N ARG A 545 -50.67 5.48 11.10
CA ARG A 545 -49.44 6.01 11.70
C ARG A 545 -49.67 7.29 12.49
N ILE A 546 -48.75 7.59 13.39
CA ILE A 546 -48.48 8.92 13.92
C ILE A 546 -47.07 9.30 13.45
N ILE A 547 -46.93 10.45 12.78
CA ILE A 547 -45.64 10.99 12.38
C ILE A 547 -45.49 12.43 12.87
N LEU A 548 -44.33 12.72 13.45
CA LEU A 548 -43.88 14.07 13.75
C LEU A 548 -42.75 14.40 12.79
N LEU A 549 -42.90 15.50 12.03
CA LEU A 549 -41.93 15.91 11.02
C LEU A 549 -41.78 17.43 10.95
N ARG A 550 -40.64 17.87 10.44
CA ARG A 550 -40.45 19.21 9.89
C ARG A 550 -40.99 19.22 8.46
N ALA A 551 -41.88 20.15 8.13
CA ALA A 551 -42.51 20.23 6.80
C ALA A 551 -41.75 21.10 5.79
N THR A 552 -42.24 21.06 4.54
CA THR A 552 -41.56 21.57 3.35
C THR A 552 -42.20 22.77 2.68
N THR A 553 -43.40 23.20 3.03
CA THR A 553 -44.16 24.15 2.18
C THR A 553 -44.52 25.46 2.89
N GLY A 554 -43.96 26.56 2.40
CA GLY A 554 -44.26 27.94 2.82
C GLY A 554 -43.62 28.34 4.16
N VAL A 555 -43.91 27.56 5.20
CA VAL A 555 -43.36 27.72 6.55
C VAL A 555 -42.62 26.43 6.90
N LYS A 556 -41.38 26.54 7.41
CA LYS A 556 -40.55 25.41 7.83
C LYS A 556 -40.98 24.96 9.21
N ASP A 557 -42.20 24.45 9.29
CA ASP A 557 -42.94 24.29 10.52
C ASP A 557 -42.90 22.82 11.01
N ILE A 558 -43.35 22.59 12.24
CA ILE A 558 -43.51 21.24 12.80
C ILE A 558 -44.95 20.79 12.59
N VAL A 559 -45.07 19.61 11.98
CA VAL A 559 -46.33 18.99 11.66
C VAL A 559 -46.41 17.62 12.32
N LEU A 560 -47.49 17.42 13.07
CA LEU A 560 -47.93 16.13 13.56
C LEU A 560 -49.06 15.64 12.64
N ILE A 561 -48.87 14.49 11.99
CA ILE A 561 -49.90 13.85 11.18
C ILE A 561 -50.25 12.51 11.83
N ALA A 562 -51.53 12.30 12.09
CA ALA A 562 -52.07 11.00 12.48
C ALA A 562 -53.01 10.49 11.40
N THR A 563 -52.79 9.28 10.90
CA THR A 563 -53.70 8.59 9.97
C THR A 563 -54.22 7.31 10.62
N GLY A 564 -55.46 6.96 10.32
CA GLY A 564 -56.09 5.72 10.77
C GLY A 564 -57.37 5.42 9.99
N PRO A 565 -58.12 4.37 10.35
CA PRO A 565 -59.30 3.91 9.60
C PRO A 565 -60.40 4.97 9.43
N THR A 566 -60.44 5.98 10.31
CA THR A 566 -61.45 7.05 10.32
C THR A 566 -61.01 8.35 9.62
N GLY A 567 -59.79 8.42 9.08
CA GLY A 567 -59.30 9.58 8.34
C GLY A 567 -57.91 10.08 8.74
N ILE A 568 -57.64 11.36 8.45
CA ILE A 568 -56.35 12.03 8.66
C ILE A 568 -56.55 13.25 9.57
N THR A 569 -55.74 13.33 10.63
CA THR A 569 -55.59 14.52 11.48
C THR A 569 -54.24 15.17 11.22
N VAL A 570 -54.21 16.50 11.10
CA VAL A 570 -52.98 17.29 10.93
C VAL A 570 -52.98 18.41 11.96
N ILE A 571 -51.93 18.48 12.79
CA ILE A 571 -51.65 19.60 13.69
C ILE A 571 -50.36 20.26 13.23
N ARG A 572 -50.36 21.59 13.18
CA ARG A 572 -49.23 22.43 12.75
C ARG A 572 -48.94 23.51 13.77
N ASN A 573 -47.67 23.86 13.99
CA ASN A 573 -47.33 25.06 14.74
C ASN A 573 -47.37 26.34 13.89
N ASN A 574 -47.36 26.26 12.56
CA ASN A 574 -47.40 27.38 11.62
C ASN A 574 -46.31 28.45 11.86
N ILE A 575 -45.20 28.08 12.50
CA ILE A 575 -44.07 28.95 12.83
C ILE A 575 -42.78 28.29 12.34
N ASN A 576 -41.94 29.06 11.64
CA ASN A 576 -40.64 28.59 11.17
C ASN A 576 -39.78 28.11 12.35
N VAL A 577 -39.26 26.88 12.26
CA VAL A 577 -38.25 26.39 13.21
C VAL A 577 -36.94 27.17 13.03
N SER A 578 -36.31 27.52 14.14
CA SER A 578 -34.95 28.02 14.20
C SER A 578 -33.97 26.85 14.35
N GLU A 579 -32.68 27.11 14.15
CA GLU A 579 -31.64 26.15 14.56
C GLU A 579 -31.56 26.09 16.09
N GLY A 580 -31.54 24.89 16.68
CA GLY A 580 -31.48 24.72 18.13
C GLY A 580 -32.05 23.41 18.67
N LYS A 581 -32.21 23.35 20.00
CA LYS A 581 -32.84 22.23 20.70
C LYS A 581 -34.35 22.37 20.72
N TYR A 582 -35.05 21.25 20.58
CA TYR A 582 -36.49 21.17 20.67
C TYR A 582 -36.92 19.97 21.52
N LYS A 583 -37.88 20.22 22.41
CA LYS A 583 -38.58 19.20 23.19
C LYS A 583 -40.02 19.09 22.71
N PHE A 584 -40.44 17.87 22.41
CA PHE A 584 -41.76 17.54 21.87
C PHE A 584 -42.51 16.62 22.82
N CYS A 585 -43.81 16.84 22.97
CA CYS A 585 -44.71 15.83 23.54
C CYS A 585 -45.95 15.67 22.64
N VAL A 586 -46.25 14.43 22.28
CA VAL A 586 -47.48 14.05 21.57
C VAL A 586 -48.32 13.23 22.54
N VAL A 587 -49.49 13.74 22.93
CA VAL A 587 -50.45 13.03 23.79
C VAL A 587 -51.62 12.57 22.95
N TYR A 588 -52.06 11.32 23.08
CA TYR A 588 -53.18 10.78 22.31
C TYR A 588 -54.12 9.92 23.17
N ASN A 589 -55.37 9.82 22.73
CA ASN A 589 -56.29 8.74 23.11
C ASN A 589 -57.26 8.41 21.96
N ASN A 590 -58.24 7.54 22.21
CA ASN A 590 -59.24 7.12 21.23
C ASN A 590 -60.09 8.26 20.62
N GLN A 591 -60.09 9.47 21.20
CA GLN A 591 -60.86 10.62 20.77
C GLN A 591 -59.98 11.81 20.37
N LEU A 592 -58.83 11.99 21.02
CA LEU A 592 -57.97 13.17 20.81
C LEU A 592 -56.51 12.87 20.47
N ILE A 593 -55.85 13.89 19.90
CA ILE A 593 -54.39 13.99 19.83
C ILE A 593 -53.96 15.44 20.02
N LYS A 594 -52.86 15.65 20.75
CA LYS A 594 -52.28 16.96 21.09
C LYS A 594 -50.81 17.02 20.71
N LEU A 595 -50.32 18.22 20.39
CA LEU A 595 -48.89 18.49 20.22
C LEU A 595 -48.46 19.59 21.19
N PHE A 596 -47.35 19.34 21.90
CA PHE A 596 -46.64 20.31 22.71
C PHE A 596 -45.22 20.49 22.17
N ILE A 597 -44.73 21.73 22.12
CA ILE A 597 -43.37 22.08 21.71
C ILE A 597 -42.82 23.09 22.71
N ASN A 598 -41.65 22.83 23.29
CA ASN A 598 -40.91 23.78 24.13
C ASN A 598 -41.76 24.42 25.26
N GLY A 599 -42.63 23.65 25.92
CA GLY A 599 -43.53 24.11 26.98
C GLY A 599 -44.86 24.72 26.52
N ILE A 600 -45.16 24.71 25.22
CA ILE A 600 -46.38 25.33 24.65
C ILE A 600 -47.27 24.25 24.03
N LYS A 601 -48.56 24.18 24.44
CA LYS A 601 -49.58 23.41 23.71
C LYS A 601 -49.88 24.10 22.38
N ILE A 602 -49.50 23.46 21.28
CA ILE A 602 -49.67 23.99 19.93
C ILE A 602 -51.13 23.88 19.47
N SER A 603 -51.70 22.70 19.59
CA SER A 603 -53.09 22.43 19.22
C SER A 603 -53.54 21.07 19.76
N GLU A 604 -54.85 20.84 19.69
CA GLU A 604 -55.49 19.56 19.92
C GLU A 604 -56.57 19.32 18.87
N SER A 605 -56.71 18.05 18.45
CA SER A 605 -57.83 17.60 17.64
C SER A 605 -58.67 16.65 18.48
N LEU A 606 -60.00 16.79 18.44
CA LEU A 606 -60.98 15.98 19.16
C LEU A 606 -61.72 14.98 18.23
N SER A 607 -61.23 14.80 17.01
CA SER A 607 -61.88 14.03 15.95
C SER A 607 -61.07 12.79 15.54
N ARG A 608 -60.34 12.19 16.48
CA ARG A 608 -59.51 11.01 16.23
C ARG A 608 -60.35 9.73 16.38
N GLY A 609 -60.08 8.74 15.54
CA GLY A 609 -60.56 7.36 15.72
C GLY A 609 -59.49 6.47 16.34
N SER A 610 -59.88 5.26 16.74
CA SER A 610 -59.02 4.35 17.51
C SER A 610 -57.69 4.04 16.79
N PHE A 611 -56.61 3.98 17.58
CA PHE A 611 -55.26 3.75 17.10
C PHE A 611 -54.97 2.26 16.97
N ILE A 612 -54.79 1.77 15.74
CA ILE A 612 -54.59 0.33 15.48
C ILE A 612 -53.26 0.07 14.75
N GLY A 613 -52.23 0.91 14.98
CA GLY A 613 -50.94 0.85 14.29
C GLY A 613 -49.76 0.97 15.26
N ASN A 614 -49.43 -0.11 15.97
CA ASN A 614 -48.37 -0.13 16.99
C ASN A 614 -47.45 -1.35 16.86
N ASN A 615 -46.93 -1.60 15.66
CA ASN A 615 -45.90 -2.63 15.47
C ASN A 615 -44.49 -2.03 15.32
N ILE A 616 -44.37 -0.77 14.87
CA ILE A 616 -43.08 -0.17 14.52
C ILE A 616 -42.97 1.26 15.07
N ILE A 617 -41.89 1.56 15.79
CA ILE A 617 -41.39 2.92 16.00
C ILE A 617 -40.15 3.09 15.11
N LYS A 618 -40.04 4.20 14.38
CA LYS A 618 -38.76 4.66 13.80
C LYS A 618 -38.39 6.02 14.37
N LEU A 619 -37.10 6.20 14.65
CA LEU A 619 -36.52 7.44 15.16
C LEU A 619 -35.68 8.06 14.05
N GLY A 620 -36.06 9.26 13.61
CA GLY A 620 -35.35 10.00 12.57
C GLY A 620 -35.58 9.52 11.12
N SER A 621 -36.49 8.56 10.89
CA SER A 621 -36.91 8.11 9.56
C SER A 621 -38.39 7.65 9.57
N ARG A 622 -38.94 7.32 8.38
CA ARG A 622 -40.34 6.90 8.18
C ARG A 622 -40.42 5.60 7.36
N GLU A 623 -41.59 5.19 6.90
CA GLU A 623 -41.82 3.90 6.22
C GLU A 623 -40.77 3.60 5.14
N ASN A 624 -40.62 4.53 4.18
CA ASN A 624 -39.75 4.38 3.00
C ASN A 624 -38.33 4.93 3.20
N ASP A 625 -37.98 5.41 4.39
CA ASP A 625 -36.66 5.96 4.76
C ASP A 625 -36.07 7.10 3.88
N THR A 626 -36.86 7.67 2.96
CA THR A 626 -36.43 8.73 2.03
C THR A 626 -36.39 10.16 2.60
N GLU A 627 -37.07 10.42 3.72
CA GLU A 627 -37.15 11.74 4.38
C GLU A 627 -36.61 11.64 5.81
N GLY A 628 -35.32 11.29 5.90
CA GLY A 628 -34.59 11.21 7.17
C GLY A 628 -34.39 12.58 7.82
N LEU A 629 -34.29 12.60 9.15
CA LEU A 629 -34.15 13.80 9.97
C LEU A 629 -32.96 14.68 9.57
N ASN A 630 -31.83 14.02 9.26
CA ASN A 630 -30.49 14.59 9.08
C ASN A 630 -29.96 15.31 10.35
N ASP A 631 -30.33 14.78 11.52
CA ASP A 631 -30.08 15.42 12.81
C ASP A 631 -30.09 14.48 14.02
N HIS A 632 -30.02 15.07 15.22
CA HIS A 632 -29.73 14.38 16.48
C HIS A 632 -30.97 14.11 17.30
N ILE A 633 -31.21 12.86 17.65
CA ILE A 633 -32.19 12.49 18.68
C ILE A 633 -31.43 12.27 19.97
N LYS A 634 -31.76 13.05 21.01
CA LYS A 634 -31.09 13.00 22.31
C LYS A 634 -31.83 12.13 23.31
N THR A 635 -33.16 12.21 23.33
CA THR A 635 -34.00 11.42 24.23
C THR A 635 -35.30 11.04 23.52
N PHE A 636 -35.80 9.82 23.72
CA PHE A 636 -37.14 9.40 23.30
C PHE A 636 -37.79 8.63 24.46
N ALA A 637 -39.05 8.92 24.79
CA ALA A 637 -39.77 8.20 25.84
C ALA A 637 -41.25 7.97 25.50
N ILE A 638 -41.83 6.95 26.12
CA ILE A 638 -43.23 6.55 25.98
C ILE A 638 -43.89 6.48 27.37
N SER A 639 -45.12 6.95 27.47
CA SER A 639 -46.06 6.56 28.52
C SER A 639 -47.25 5.86 27.89
N LYS A 640 -47.74 4.77 28.50
CA LYS A 640 -49.02 4.14 28.16
C LYS A 640 -50.23 4.94 28.62
N GLN A 641 -50.04 6.00 29.40
CA GLN A 641 -51.08 6.93 29.84
C GLN A 641 -51.02 8.24 29.04
N ALA A 642 -52.18 8.86 28.82
CA ALA A 642 -52.22 10.24 28.34
C ALA A 642 -51.77 11.20 29.46
N LEU A 643 -50.64 11.89 29.26
CA LEU A 643 -50.17 12.92 30.18
C LEU A 643 -51.16 14.09 30.22
N THR A 644 -51.29 14.71 31.39
CA THR A 644 -52.04 15.97 31.52
C THR A 644 -51.34 17.09 30.77
N ASP A 645 -52.08 18.14 30.38
CA ASP A 645 -51.50 19.32 29.73
C ASP A 645 -50.38 19.95 30.59
N ALA A 646 -50.54 19.95 31.92
CA ALA A 646 -49.53 20.45 32.85
C ALA A 646 -48.23 19.62 32.80
N GLN A 647 -48.33 18.29 32.86
CA GLN A 647 -47.16 17.40 32.75
C GLN A 647 -46.48 17.54 31.38
N ALA A 648 -47.25 17.59 30.29
CA ALA A 648 -46.70 17.74 28.94
C ALA A 648 -46.01 19.10 28.72
N ILE A 649 -46.51 20.17 29.35
CA ILE A 649 -45.86 21.49 29.39
C ILE A 649 -44.56 21.44 30.19
N THR A 650 -44.58 20.94 31.42
CA THR A 650 -43.39 20.82 32.29
C THR A 650 -42.30 20.01 31.60
N LEU A 651 -42.65 18.82 31.11
CA LEU A 651 -41.76 17.90 30.40
C LEU A 651 -41.13 18.50 29.13
N THR A 652 -41.83 19.40 28.44
CA THR A 652 -41.31 20.03 27.21
C THR A 652 -40.66 21.38 27.44
N THR A 653 -40.66 21.94 28.65
CA THR A 653 -39.96 23.20 28.93
C THR A 653 -38.45 23.00 28.78
N LEU A 654 -37.77 23.96 28.12
CA LEU A 654 -36.36 23.82 27.67
C LEU A 654 -35.35 23.82 28.81
#